data_AF-A0A7C3R188-F1
#
_entry.id   AF-A0A7C3R188-F1
#
_cell.length_a   1.000
_cell.length_b   1.000
_cell.length_c   1.000
_cell.angle_alpha   90.00
_cell.angle_beta   90.00
_cell.angle_gamma   90.00
#
_symmetry.space_group_name_H-M   'P 1'
#
loop_
_entity.id
_entity.type
_entity.pdbx_description
1 polymer ?
#
loop_
_entity_poly.entity_id
_entity_poly.type
_entity_poly.pdbx_seq_one_letter_code
_entity_poly.pdbx_strand_id
1 'polypeptide(L)'
;MIVNLPKKDDPFKENIEKITRELANQSFPELDENEQKEHFEKIKENLPKLEDKIRELIDSLKTDILSCDTKQILDYFSALYSFSTPDTVAVDMDSDRSFKLDYLHSLITAISSSNSKECDEKILHNIDETLEKLKIQSLLYLMFTSDFNGEPNQIKFLQSLHHMVVRGDSYSEHKIQMCRELFSKFDEVLKSKYNITSNALIDELINIANYPIKNLEIQKKYFDEMMMAHKDFVQQAEQIHSEEESAAFLEKYKQSDSLKHTNDKLQKIHDETGVSFNDSIFKIHETSLPHEILEQLSIGLGENTDFQNGKIEYFPTNNTHIYDKPIVKISEEYYCYNSASMYYNLQSLLENILLDMIPQNKHQKNYYKKKGEYLEDQSLELIQQILPGCDVYKNLKYGVDDEVDGIVIYDNHIFIIESKSNKFTLGARQGDINKIKRNTKDIVEKAYQQAIRAKKYILSNELVEFRNKNKKTVLTINRKDINNIYLINATLEPLNHISSDLSSLKEFGFIQDDEWIWSIYLNDLRIISEIIELPSEFLVYIERRIKYNDFPQIKMAEEIDIFGYFLSEGLYFDDIDFPKSGFMLNIDSSFSKNIDLYYHWKEGALNEVQKKPAFFDGCKNNIKFLVEKIEKTNKKNFSILTKFLLSLDCYTHELIKEQITLIIKSQRTDFHTYIDNANIGVVFVSKKIYTYDQLYQQCELYAYERKINNWFVIIIDNDSIDFEQFYYENKPSELLEEKVAGLKKYRLQQTLEAKKKVGRNETCPCGSGKKYKK
;
A
#
# COMPACT_ATOMS: atom_id res chain seq x y z
N MET A 1 -41.10 -1.58 -15.73
CA MET A 1 -40.69 -2.84 -15.06
C MET A 1 -39.79 -2.48 -13.88
N ILE A 2 -40.07 -3.00 -12.69
CA ILE A 2 -39.27 -2.75 -11.47
C ILE A 2 -38.10 -3.73 -11.44
N VAL A 3 -36.89 -3.23 -11.21
CA VAL A 3 -35.72 -4.04 -10.90
C VAL A 3 -35.38 -3.83 -9.42
N ASN A 4 -35.47 -4.90 -8.62
CA ASN A 4 -34.90 -4.90 -7.28
C ASN A 4 -33.39 -5.07 -7.39
N LEU A 5 -32.62 -4.24 -6.69
CA LEU A 5 -31.17 -4.26 -6.77
C LEU A 5 -30.58 -5.20 -5.72
N PRO A 6 -29.90 -6.27 -6.13
CA PRO A 6 -29.01 -7.00 -5.23
C PRO A 6 -27.79 -6.12 -4.87
N LYS A 7 -27.33 -6.28 -3.63
CA LYS A 7 -26.00 -5.81 -3.21
C LYS A 7 -25.00 -6.94 -3.43
N LYS A 8 -23.74 -6.58 -3.66
CA LYS A 8 -22.65 -7.55 -3.66
C LYS A 8 -22.45 -7.97 -2.21
N ASP A 9 -22.60 -9.26 -1.93
CA ASP A 9 -22.21 -9.83 -0.65
C ASP A 9 -20.69 -10.02 -0.62
N ASP A 10 -20.11 -9.88 0.56
CA ASP A 10 -18.71 -10.21 0.79
C ASP A 10 -18.43 -11.70 0.53
N PRO A 11 -17.30 -12.07 -0.11
CA PRO A 11 -16.97 -13.47 -0.39
C PRO A 11 -16.90 -14.34 0.88
N PHE A 12 -16.62 -13.77 2.05
CA PHE A 12 -16.52 -14.53 3.29
C PHE A 12 -17.84 -14.62 4.07
N LYS A 13 -18.89 -13.89 3.66
CA LYS A 13 -20.15 -13.79 4.40
C LYS A 13 -20.75 -15.15 4.77
N GLU A 14 -20.92 -16.05 3.79
CA GLU A 14 -21.55 -17.36 4.04
C GLU A 14 -20.75 -18.19 5.05
N ASN A 15 -19.41 -18.16 4.95
CA ASN A 15 -18.51 -18.85 5.86
C ASN A 15 -18.57 -18.26 7.27
N ILE A 16 -18.55 -16.93 7.40
CA ILE A 16 -18.65 -16.24 8.69
C ILE A 16 -19.99 -16.55 9.34
N GLU A 17 -21.11 -16.41 8.63
CA GLU A 17 -22.45 -16.71 9.17
C GLU A 17 -22.63 -18.19 9.52
N LYS A 18 -21.94 -19.09 8.82
CA LYS A 18 -21.89 -20.52 9.18
C LYS A 18 -21.15 -20.70 10.50
N ILE A 19 -19.98 -20.09 10.66
CA ILE A 19 -19.22 -20.10 11.91
C ILE A 19 -20.05 -19.49 13.04
N THR A 20 -20.68 -18.33 12.82
CA THR A 20 -21.57 -17.68 13.80
C THR A 20 -22.68 -18.63 14.28
N ARG A 21 -23.32 -19.37 13.36
CA ARG A 21 -24.34 -20.38 13.70
C ARG A 21 -23.77 -21.58 14.46
N GLU A 22 -22.56 -22.03 14.14
CA GLU A 22 -21.87 -23.11 14.85
C GLU A 22 -21.49 -22.68 16.28
N LEU A 23 -20.92 -21.47 16.43
CA LEU A 23 -20.55 -20.88 17.72
C LEU A 23 -21.78 -20.61 18.59
N ALA A 24 -22.91 -20.18 18.01
CA ALA A 24 -24.15 -19.97 18.75
C ALA A 24 -24.70 -21.25 19.42
N ASN A 25 -24.33 -22.43 18.92
CA ASN A 25 -24.74 -23.73 19.46
C ASN A 25 -23.73 -24.34 20.44
N GLN A 26 -22.59 -23.68 20.67
CA GLN A 26 -21.54 -24.13 21.58
C GLN A 26 -21.47 -23.17 22.78
N SER A 27 -21.64 -23.68 24.00
CA SER A 27 -21.18 -22.94 25.17
C SER A 27 -19.65 -23.10 25.23
N PHE A 28 -18.93 -22.09 24.78
CA PHE A 28 -17.52 -22.01 25.13
C PHE A 28 -17.46 -21.84 26.65
N PRO A 29 -16.72 -22.68 27.39
CA PRO A 29 -16.27 -22.24 28.71
C PRO A 29 -15.54 -20.92 28.45
N GLU A 30 -15.93 -19.85 29.16
CA GLU A 30 -15.04 -18.70 29.29
C GLU A 30 -13.71 -19.29 29.74
N LEU A 31 -12.69 -19.20 28.88
CA LEU A 31 -11.33 -19.58 29.27
C LEU A 31 -11.03 -18.75 30.51
N ASP A 32 -10.84 -19.41 31.65
CA ASP A 32 -10.51 -18.73 32.90
C ASP A 32 -9.26 -17.89 32.62
N GLU A 33 -9.36 -16.56 32.80
CA GLU A 33 -8.21 -15.66 32.62
C GLU A 33 -7.02 -16.14 33.46
N ASN A 34 -7.26 -16.82 34.57
CA ASN A 34 -6.22 -17.43 35.39
C ASN A 34 -5.60 -18.67 34.73
N GLU A 35 -6.38 -19.53 34.04
CA GLU A 35 -5.83 -20.67 33.28
C GLU A 35 -5.01 -20.20 32.08
N GLN A 36 -5.44 -19.14 31.38
CA GLN A 36 -4.64 -18.54 30.30
C GLN A 36 -3.33 -17.95 30.82
N LYS A 37 -3.38 -17.20 31.93
CA LYS A 37 -2.19 -16.70 32.61
C LYS A 37 -1.28 -17.82 33.06
N GLU A 38 -1.82 -18.89 33.66
CA GLU A 38 -1.03 -20.03 34.10
C GLU A 38 -0.40 -20.79 32.93
N HIS A 39 -1.11 -20.90 31.80
CA HIS A 39 -0.56 -21.49 30.56
C HIS A 39 0.56 -20.62 29.98
N PHE A 40 0.37 -19.29 29.94
CA PHE A 40 1.42 -18.35 29.52
C PHE A 40 2.62 -18.36 30.45
N GLU A 41 2.43 -18.42 31.77
CA GLU A 41 3.52 -18.51 32.74
C GLU A 41 4.30 -19.84 32.58
N LYS A 42 3.61 -20.97 32.35
CA LYS A 42 4.27 -22.25 32.00
C LYS A 42 5.06 -22.19 30.70
N ILE A 43 4.59 -21.42 29.72
CA ILE A 43 5.35 -21.16 28.49
C ILE A 43 6.59 -20.30 28.79
N LYS A 44 6.44 -19.27 29.65
CA LYS A 44 7.56 -18.41 30.09
C LYS A 44 8.63 -19.19 30.87
N GLU A 45 8.30 -20.28 31.57
CA GLU A 45 9.29 -21.15 32.21
C GLU A 45 10.32 -21.73 31.22
N ASN A 46 9.96 -21.83 29.93
CA ASN A 46 10.88 -22.29 28.88
C ASN A 46 11.66 -21.15 28.20
N LEU A 47 11.43 -19.88 28.55
CA LEU A 47 12.15 -18.74 27.98
C LEU A 47 13.67 -18.86 28.13
N PRO A 48 14.24 -19.22 29.31
CA PRO A 48 15.70 -19.35 29.44
C PRO A 48 16.29 -20.36 28.45
N LYS A 49 15.63 -21.51 28.23
CA LYS A 49 16.06 -22.51 27.25
C LYS A 49 16.00 -21.99 25.82
N LEU A 50 14.98 -21.19 25.50
CA LEU A 50 14.85 -20.56 24.19
C LEU A 50 15.94 -19.51 23.98
N GLU A 51 16.25 -18.71 25.00
CA GLU A 51 17.36 -17.74 24.99
C GLU A 51 18.71 -18.44 24.79
N ASP A 52 18.97 -19.54 25.51
CA ASP A 52 20.19 -20.33 25.36
C ASP A 52 20.31 -20.91 23.94
N LYS A 53 19.22 -21.46 23.40
CA LYS A 53 19.20 -21.98 22.03
C LYS A 53 19.47 -20.89 20.98
N ILE A 54 18.94 -19.68 21.18
CA ILE A 54 19.22 -18.54 20.31
C ILE A 54 20.71 -18.18 20.40
N ARG A 55 21.28 -18.11 21.60
CA ARG A 55 22.72 -17.84 21.80
C ARG A 55 23.60 -18.89 21.11
N GLU A 56 23.26 -20.17 21.24
CA GLU A 56 23.97 -21.27 20.56
C GLU A 56 23.95 -21.11 19.02
N LEU A 57 22.81 -20.74 18.44
CA LEU A 57 22.72 -20.47 16.99
C LEU A 57 23.58 -19.28 16.56
N ILE A 58 23.58 -18.19 17.35
CA ILE A 58 24.38 -17.00 17.10
C ILE A 58 25.88 -17.33 17.20
N ASP A 59 26.29 -18.09 18.20
CA ASP A 59 27.70 -18.49 18.38
C ASP A 59 28.16 -19.47 17.30
N SER A 60 27.27 -20.35 16.81
CA SER A 60 27.53 -21.19 15.65
C SER A 60 27.78 -20.34 14.40
N LEU A 61 26.91 -19.36 14.12
CA LEU A 61 27.08 -18.44 12.99
C LEU A 61 28.41 -17.68 13.07
N LYS A 62 28.75 -17.17 14.26
CA LYS A 62 30.03 -16.48 14.48
C LYS A 62 31.22 -17.40 14.19
N THR A 63 31.16 -18.64 14.65
CA THR A 63 32.21 -19.64 14.43
C THR A 63 32.40 -19.93 12.95
N ASP A 64 31.29 -20.16 12.22
CA ASP A 64 31.32 -20.42 10.79
C ASP A 64 31.82 -19.22 9.99
N ILE A 65 31.35 -18.00 10.30
CA ILE A 65 31.80 -16.75 9.65
C ILE A 65 33.30 -16.50 9.87
N LEU A 66 33.82 -16.75 11.08
CA LEU A 66 35.23 -16.57 11.38
C LEU A 66 36.13 -17.67 10.77
N SER A 67 35.55 -18.77 10.30
CA SER A 67 36.30 -19.92 9.80
C SER A 67 36.80 -19.78 8.36
N CYS A 68 36.28 -18.82 7.58
CA CYS A 68 36.66 -18.59 6.19
C CYS A 68 36.55 -17.11 5.76
N ASP A 69 36.84 -16.84 4.49
CA ASP A 69 36.89 -15.49 3.91
C ASP A 69 35.53 -14.81 3.93
N THR A 70 35.45 -13.75 4.73
CA THR A 70 34.24 -12.95 4.92
C THR A 70 33.79 -12.27 3.63
N LYS A 71 34.72 -11.89 2.74
CA LYS A 71 34.36 -11.35 1.43
C LYS A 71 33.65 -12.41 0.59
N GLN A 72 34.10 -13.67 0.63
CA GLN A 72 33.43 -14.77 -0.08
C GLN A 72 32.04 -15.06 0.50
N ILE A 73 31.88 -15.02 1.82
CA ILE A 73 30.56 -15.16 2.47
C ILE A 73 29.61 -14.05 2.00
N LEU A 74 30.05 -12.79 2.05
CA LEU A 74 29.25 -11.65 1.60
C LEU A 74 28.93 -11.73 0.10
N ASP A 75 29.91 -12.04 -0.75
CA ASP A 75 29.70 -12.23 -2.19
C ASP A 75 28.66 -13.33 -2.46
N TYR A 76 28.79 -14.49 -1.80
CA TYR A 76 27.89 -15.64 -1.98
C TYR A 76 26.46 -15.33 -1.54
N PHE A 77 26.27 -14.88 -0.30
CA PHE A 77 24.93 -14.66 0.26
C PHE A 77 24.24 -13.45 -0.32
N SER A 78 24.99 -12.40 -0.68
CA SER A 78 24.42 -11.26 -1.39
C SER A 78 23.90 -11.68 -2.75
N ALA A 79 24.62 -12.54 -3.48
CA ALA A 79 24.14 -13.07 -4.76
C ALA A 79 22.94 -13.99 -4.57
N LEU A 80 22.98 -14.88 -3.57
CA LEU A 80 21.91 -15.83 -3.27
C LEU A 80 20.59 -15.13 -2.91
N TYR A 81 20.66 -14.07 -2.11
CA TYR A 81 19.47 -13.41 -1.56
C TYR A 81 19.01 -12.18 -2.35
N SER A 82 19.90 -11.49 -3.07
CA SER A 82 19.55 -10.25 -3.79
C SER A 82 19.07 -10.49 -5.22
N PHE A 83 19.48 -11.58 -5.87
CA PHE A 83 19.05 -11.85 -7.25
C PHE A 83 17.75 -12.66 -7.28
N SER A 84 16.77 -12.12 -8.00
CA SER A 84 15.49 -12.76 -8.28
C SER A 84 15.27 -12.86 -9.79
N THR A 85 14.74 -13.98 -10.25
CA THR A 85 14.16 -14.10 -11.60
C THR A 85 12.77 -13.48 -11.63
N PRO A 86 12.24 -13.07 -12.80
CA PRO A 86 10.85 -12.62 -12.93
C PRO A 86 9.84 -13.62 -12.35
N ASP A 87 10.10 -14.92 -12.50
CA ASP A 87 9.26 -15.98 -11.92
C ASP A 87 9.29 -15.94 -10.38
N THR A 88 10.47 -15.72 -9.77
CA THR A 88 10.57 -15.58 -8.31
C THR A 88 9.97 -14.27 -7.80
N VAL A 89 10.00 -13.17 -8.56
CA VAL A 89 9.33 -11.91 -8.17
C VAL A 89 7.80 -12.10 -8.09
N ALA A 90 7.23 -12.90 -9.00
CA ALA A 90 5.78 -13.15 -9.03
C ALA A 90 5.29 -14.17 -7.97
N VAL A 91 6.18 -15.01 -7.47
CA VAL A 91 5.90 -16.12 -6.55
C VAL A 91 6.33 -15.82 -5.11
N ASP A 92 7.40 -15.04 -4.93
CA ASP A 92 8.20 -14.94 -3.72
C ASP A 92 8.47 -13.46 -3.40
N MET A 93 7.46 -12.75 -2.92
CA MET A 93 7.61 -11.40 -2.33
C MET A 93 8.19 -11.52 -0.89
N ASP A 94 9.27 -12.29 -0.75
CA ASP A 94 9.58 -12.94 0.52
C ASP A 94 10.45 -12.06 1.43
N SER A 95 9.86 -11.70 2.58
CA SER A 95 10.55 -11.06 3.71
C SER A 95 11.76 -11.85 4.23
N ASP A 96 11.84 -13.15 3.90
CA ASP A 96 12.87 -14.05 4.41
C ASP A 96 14.28 -13.72 3.94
N ARG A 97 14.48 -13.54 2.63
CA ARG A 97 15.80 -13.27 2.05
C ARG A 97 16.38 -11.95 2.58
N SER A 98 15.52 -10.94 2.71
CA SER A 98 15.89 -9.63 3.25
C SER A 98 16.32 -9.73 4.72
N PHE A 99 15.60 -10.51 5.55
CA PHE A 99 15.98 -10.76 6.94
C PHE A 99 17.37 -11.39 7.05
N LYS A 100 17.61 -12.46 6.27
CA LYS A 100 18.89 -13.21 6.33
C LYS A 100 20.07 -12.34 5.93
N LEU A 101 19.93 -11.58 4.85
CA LEU A 101 20.99 -10.70 4.36
C LEU A 101 21.30 -9.57 5.34
N ASP A 102 20.27 -8.92 5.90
CA ASP A 102 20.43 -7.87 6.92
C ASP A 102 21.13 -8.40 8.18
N TYR A 103 20.73 -9.59 8.64
CA TYR A 103 21.32 -10.21 9.81
C TYR A 103 22.80 -10.55 9.57
N LEU A 104 23.12 -11.17 8.43
CA LEU A 104 24.51 -11.47 8.04
C LEU A 104 25.36 -10.21 7.99
N HIS A 105 24.88 -9.15 7.35
CA HIS A 105 25.58 -7.86 7.28
C HIS A 105 25.81 -7.29 8.67
N SER A 106 24.77 -7.28 9.51
CA SER A 106 24.86 -6.76 10.87
C SER A 106 25.87 -7.53 11.70
N LEU A 107 25.87 -8.87 11.61
CA LEU A 107 26.78 -9.73 12.37
C LEU A 107 28.22 -9.60 11.88
N ILE A 108 28.45 -9.68 10.57
CA ILE A 108 29.80 -9.60 9.97
C ILE A 108 30.46 -8.25 10.27
N THR A 109 29.70 -7.16 10.12
CA THR A 109 30.20 -5.80 10.42
C THR A 109 30.37 -5.55 11.91
N ALA A 110 29.84 -6.41 12.79
CA ALA A 110 30.01 -6.30 14.24
C ALA A 110 31.21 -7.09 14.77
N ILE A 111 31.48 -8.30 14.27
CA ILE A 111 32.46 -9.22 14.90
C ILE A 111 33.89 -9.08 14.38
N SER A 112 34.11 -8.41 13.23
CA SER A 112 35.41 -8.25 12.55
C SER A 112 36.11 -9.56 12.18
N SER A 113 36.34 -9.81 10.89
CA SER A 113 37.06 -11.00 10.42
C SER A 113 38.10 -10.61 9.36
N SER A 114 39.30 -11.15 9.49
CA SER A 114 40.42 -10.98 8.54
C SER A 114 40.94 -12.32 8.01
N ASN A 115 40.14 -13.37 8.14
CA ASN A 115 40.50 -14.69 7.63
C ASN A 115 40.48 -14.67 6.09
N SER A 116 41.52 -15.23 5.47
CA SER A 116 41.66 -15.31 4.01
C SER A 116 41.51 -16.75 3.48
N LYS A 117 41.08 -17.68 4.34
CA LYS A 117 40.86 -19.08 3.98
C LYS A 117 39.60 -19.20 3.13
N GLU A 118 39.68 -19.88 2.00
CA GLU A 118 38.53 -20.16 1.13
C GLU A 118 37.40 -20.89 1.89
N CYS A 119 36.16 -20.47 1.65
CA CYS A 119 34.98 -21.08 2.26
C CYS A 119 34.62 -22.41 1.62
N ASP A 120 34.46 -23.45 2.46
CA ASP A 120 33.88 -24.73 2.04
C ASP A 120 32.36 -24.56 1.82
N GLU A 121 31.82 -25.21 0.79
CA GLU A 121 30.39 -25.27 0.50
C GLU A 121 29.57 -25.74 1.72
N LYS A 122 30.13 -26.63 2.54
CA LYS A 122 29.50 -27.08 3.79
C LYS A 122 29.31 -25.95 4.80
N ILE A 123 30.27 -25.02 4.88
CA ILE A 123 30.19 -23.86 5.79
C ILE A 123 29.09 -22.91 5.30
N LEU A 124 29.05 -22.63 4.00
CA LEU A 124 27.99 -21.80 3.41
C LEU A 124 26.60 -22.41 3.63
N HIS A 125 26.44 -23.72 3.42
CA HIS A 125 25.17 -24.39 3.70
C HIS A 125 24.78 -24.34 5.18
N ASN A 126 25.73 -24.54 6.09
CA ASN A 126 25.49 -24.44 7.54
C ASN A 126 25.03 -23.04 7.96
N ILE A 127 25.62 -21.99 7.37
CA ILE A 127 25.22 -20.61 7.64
C ILE A 127 23.76 -20.38 7.23
N ASP A 128 23.36 -20.77 6.02
CA ASP A 128 21.97 -20.61 5.53
C ASP A 128 20.96 -21.33 6.44
N GLU A 129 21.22 -22.61 6.77
CA GLU A 129 20.34 -23.37 7.67
C GLU A 129 20.25 -22.76 9.08
N THR A 130 21.36 -22.19 9.57
CA THR A 130 21.42 -21.63 10.92
C THR A 130 20.68 -20.29 10.98
N LEU A 131 20.72 -19.48 9.92
CA LEU A 131 19.93 -18.26 9.78
C LEU A 131 18.43 -18.56 9.80
N GLU A 132 17.98 -19.60 9.10
CA GLU A 132 16.59 -20.05 9.12
C GLU A 132 16.12 -20.44 10.52
N LYS A 133 16.91 -21.29 11.18
CA LYS A 133 16.64 -21.71 12.56
C LYS A 133 16.59 -20.50 13.49
N LEU A 134 17.52 -19.56 13.33
CA LEU A 134 17.58 -18.33 14.13
C LEU A 134 16.33 -17.45 13.93
N LYS A 135 15.87 -17.26 12.69
CA LYS A 135 14.64 -16.52 12.39
C LYS A 135 13.45 -17.13 13.14
N ILE A 136 13.25 -18.44 13.00
CA ILE A 136 12.13 -19.15 13.63
C ILE A 136 12.21 -19.06 15.15
N GLN A 137 13.39 -19.27 15.75
CA GLN A 137 13.53 -19.14 17.21
C GLN A 137 13.29 -17.71 17.69
N SER A 138 13.74 -16.71 16.93
CA SER A 138 13.54 -15.29 17.24
C SER A 138 12.07 -14.89 17.13
N LEU A 139 11.34 -15.39 16.14
CA LEU A 139 9.88 -15.20 16.03
C LEU A 139 9.13 -15.75 17.25
N LEU A 140 9.46 -16.99 17.65
CA LEU A 140 8.89 -17.61 18.85
C LEU A 140 9.25 -16.79 20.11
N TYR A 141 10.48 -16.30 20.20
CA TYR A 141 10.92 -15.47 21.32
C TYR A 141 10.12 -14.17 21.41
N LEU A 142 9.94 -13.46 20.30
CA LEU A 142 9.14 -12.25 20.23
C LEU A 142 7.68 -12.51 20.61
N MET A 143 7.09 -13.63 20.16
CA MET A 143 5.72 -14.01 20.51
C MET A 143 5.54 -14.18 22.03
N PHE A 144 6.52 -14.78 22.72
CA PHE A 144 6.44 -15.01 24.17
C PHE A 144 6.84 -13.82 25.03
N THR A 145 7.61 -12.87 24.48
CA THR A 145 8.12 -11.70 25.22
C THR A 145 7.39 -10.40 24.90
N SER A 146 6.45 -10.44 23.95
CA SER A 146 5.61 -9.29 23.59
C SER A 146 4.45 -9.10 24.55
N ASP A 147 4.76 -8.75 25.80
CA ASP A 147 3.79 -8.37 26.83
C ASP A 147 3.79 -6.86 27.14
N PHE A 148 2.70 -6.39 27.74
CA PHE A 148 2.58 -5.05 28.31
C PHE A 148 1.81 -5.13 29.63
N ASN A 149 2.41 -4.66 30.73
CA ASN A 149 1.87 -4.80 32.10
C ASN A 149 1.56 -6.25 32.51
N GLY A 150 2.32 -7.22 31.99
CA GLY A 150 2.18 -8.65 32.32
C GLY A 150 1.22 -9.43 31.42
N GLU A 151 0.50 -8.75 30.52
CA GLU A 151 -0.43 -9.39 29.58
C GLU A 151 0.13 -9.41 28.15
N PRO A 152 -0.14 -10.45 27.34
CA PRO A 152 0.21 -10.47 25.92
C PRO A 152 -0.31 -9.23 25.19
N ASN A 153 0.54 -8.63 24.35
CA ASN A 153 0.22 -7.42 23.63
C ASN A 153 0.48 -7.56 22.12
N GLN A 154 -0.60 -7.58 21.34
CA GLN A 154 -0.54 -7.76 19.89
C GLN A 154 0.22 -6.65 19.17
N ILE A 155 0.09 -5.39 19.61
CA ILE A 155 0.77 -4.25 18.96
C ILE A 155 2.28 -4.32 19.17
N LYS A 156 2.74 -4.68 20.36
CA LYS A 156 4.16 -4.91 20.63
C LYS A 156 4.71 -6.01 19.74
N PHE A 157 3.97 -7.12 19.63
CA PHE A 157 4.36 -8.26 18.81
C PHE A 157 4.45 -7.87 17.34
N LEU A 158 3.38 -7.29 16.78
CA LEU A 158 3.33 -6.88 15.38
C LEU A 158 4.42 -5.84 15.08
N GLN A 159 4.64 -4.83 15.93
CA GLN A 159 5.71 -3.87 15.66
C GLN A 159 7.11 -4.49 15.71
N SER A 160 7.38 -5.34 16.71
CA SER A 160 8.67 -6.03 16.80
C SER A 160 8.91 -6.95 15.60
N LEU A 161 7.85 -7.64 15.15
CA LEU A 161 7.86 -8.48 13.96
C LEU A 161 8.12 -7.66 12.70
N HIS A 162 7.36 -6.59 12.49
CA HIS A 162 7.54 -5.69 11.35
C HIS A 162 8.98 -5.15 11.30
N HIS A 163 9.53 -4.70 12.43
CA HIS A 163 10.92 -4.25 12.49
C HIS A 163 11.91 -5.37 12.14
N MET A 164 11.64 -6.60 12.55
CA MET A 164 12.52 -7.73 12.27
C MET A 164 12.52 -8.14 10.79
N VAL A 165 11.34 -8.29 10.16
CA VAL A 165 11.22 -8.96 8.85
C VAL A 165 10.72 -8.08 7.71
N VAL A 166 9.96 -7.03 7.97
CA VAL A 166 9.36 -6.22 6.91
C VAL A 166 10.35 -5.15 6.44
N ARG A 167 10.55 -5.06 5.12
CA ARG A 167 11.45 -4.10 4.46
C ARG A 167 10.76 -3.45 3.29
N GLY A 168 11.16 -2.21 3.01
CA GLY A 168 10.46 -1.35 2.06
C GLY A 168 9.17 -0.81 2.66
N ASP A 169 8.81 0.41 2.27
CA ASP A 169 7.55 1.06 2.64
C ASP A 169 6.78 1.58 1.42
N SER A 170 7.32 1.37 0.22
CA SER A 170 6.75 1.78 -1.07
C SER A 170 7.57 1.19 -2.22
N TYR A 171 6.99 1.17 -3.42
CA TYR A 171 7.73 0.83 -4.64
C TYR A 171 8.87 1.82 -4.90
N SER A 172 9.91 1.34 -5.58
CA SER A 172 11.17 2.06 -5.72
C SER A 172 10.98 3.39 -6.44
N GLU A 173 10.20 3.42 -7.52
CA GLU A 173 9.93 4.66 -8.27
C GLU A 173 9.23 5.72 -7.41
N HIS A 174 8.22 5.33 -6.62
CA HIS A 174 7.51 6.28 -5.74
C HIS A 174 8.42 6.80 -4.63
N LYS A 175 9.27 5.94 -4.04
CA LYS A 175 10.27 6.35 -3.05
C LYS A 175 11.26 7.35 -3.64
N ILE A 176 11.80 7.07 -4.81
CA ILE A 176 12.74 7.94 -5.53
C ILE A 176 12.08 9.27 -5.86
N GLN A 177 10.86 9.24 -6.39
CA GLN A 177 10.11 10.44 -6.72
C GLN A 177 9.89 11.32 -5.48
N MET A 178 9.38 10.74 -4.39
CA MET A 178 9.19 11.46 -3.12
C MET A 178 10.50 12.09 -2.63
N CYS A 179 11.61 11.36 -2.71
CA CYS A 179 12.92 11.87 -2.32
C CYS A 179 13.37 13.03 -3.23
N ARG A 180 13.22 12.93 -4.55
CA ARG A 180 13.56 14.02 -5.48
C ARG A 180 12.75 15.28 -5.21
N GLU A 181 11.44 15.14 -5.01
CA GLU A 181 10.55 16.27 -4.74
C GLU A 181 10.85 16.93 -3.38
N LEU A 182 11.07 16.14 -2.32
CA LEU A 182 11.38 16.65 -0.99
C LEU A 182 12.76 17.29 -0.92
N PHE A 183 13.80 16.58 -1.38
CA PHE A 183 15.19 16.97 -1.16
C PHE A 183 15.68 18.07 -2.10
N SER A 184 15.05 18.25 -3.27
CA SER A 184 15.35 19.38 -4.17
C SER A 184 15.09 20.74 -3.52
N LYS A 185 14.20 20.82 -2.52
CA LYS A 185 13.97 22.03 -1.69
C LYS A 185 15.18 22.43 -0.83
N PHE A 186 16.23 21.60 -0.81
CA PHE A 186 17.47 21.78 -0.04
C PHE A 186 18.73 21.79 -0.91
N ASP A 187 18.59 21.89 -2.24
CA ASP A 187 19.69 21.95 -3.20
C ASP A 187 20.76 23.01 -2.86
N GLU A 188 20.35 24.15 -2.32
CA GLU A 188 21.27 25.23 -1.94
C GLU A 188 22.28 24.77 -0.88
N VAL A 189 21.87 23.91 0.05
CA VAL A 189 22.74 23.36 1.10
C VAL A 189 23.77 22.43 0.48
N LEU A 190 23.33 21.48 -0.35
CA LEU A 190 24.21 20.52 -1.03
C LEU A 190 25.20 21.20 -1.97
N LYS A 191 24.74 22.19 -2.75
CA LYS A 191 25.60 22.97 -3.64
C LYS A 191 26.67 23.74 -2.88
N SER A 192 26.33 24.30 -1.71
CA SER A 192 27.27 25.09 -0.93
C SER A 192 28.44 24.28 -0.36
N LYS A 193 28.23 23.01 0.01
CA LYS A 193 29.26 22.17 0.63
C LYS A 193 29.99 21.28 -0.38
N TYR A 194 29.24 20.65 -1.29
CA TYR A 194 29.75 19.61 -2.17
C TYR A 194 29.60 19.90 -3.66
N ASN A 195 29.00 21.04 -4.04
CA ASN A 195 28.72 21.40 -5.43
C ASN A 195 27.88 20.36 -6.20
N ILE A 196 27.00 19.64 -5.49
CA ILE A 196 26.06 18.66 -6.07
C ILE A 196 24.60 19.07 -5.79
N THR A 197 23.67 18.57 -6.60
CA THR A 197 22.21 18.67 -6.36
C THR A 197 21.72 17.42 -5.62
N SER A 198 20.53 17.49 -5.02
CA SER A 198 19.87 16.31 -4.45
C SER A 198 19.60 15.25 -5.50
N ASN A 199 19.22 15.66 -6.71
CA ASN A 199 18.94 14.71 -7.80
C ASN A 199 20.21 13.99 -8.24
N ALA A 200 21.34 14.69 -8.41
CA ALA A 200 22.61 14.05 -8.73
C ALA A 200 23.07 13.09 -7.63
N LEU A 201 22.86 13.47 -6.36
CA LEU A 201 23.12 12.59 -5.22
C LEU A 201 22.24 11.33 -5.26
N ILE A 202 20.93 11.48 -5.48
CA ILE A 202 20.00 10.36 -5.61
C ILE A 202 20.37 9.44 -6.78
N ASP A 203 20.70 10.02 -7.93
CA ASP A 203 21.07 9.27 -9.13
C ASP A 203 22.36 8.47 -8.91
N GLU A 204 23.35 9.04 -8.22
CA GLU A 204 24.58 8.34 -7.86
C GLU A 204 24.34 7.23 -6.82
N LEU A 205 23.46 7.46 -5.85
CA LEU A 205 23.08 6.45 -4.88
C LEU A 205 22.38 5.25 -5.54
N ILE A 206 21.43 5.51 -6.45
CA ILE A 206 20.78 4.48 -7.27
C ILE A 206 21.79 3.79 -8.19
N ASN A 207 22.73 4.54 -8.75
CA ASN A 207 23.84 3.99 -9.54
C ASN A 207 24.65 2.99 -8.71
N ILE A 208 24.97 3.33 -7.47
CA ILE A 208 25.67 2.45 -6.54
C ILE A 208 24.86 1.19 -6.26
N ALA A 209 23.56 1.33 -5.96
CA ALA A 209 22.66 0.20 -5.72
C ALA A 209 22.57 -0.76 -6.92
N ASN A 210 22.79 -0.25 -8.14
CA ASN A 210 22.73 -1.04 -9.37
C ASN A 210 24.08 -1.63 -9.83
N TYR A 211 25.18 -1.40 -9.11
CA TYR A 211 26.49 -2.00 -9.44
C TYR A 211 26.44 -3.53 -9.59
N PRO A 212 25.76 -4.30 -8.71
CA PRO A 212 25.70 -5.76 -8.83
C PRO A 212 25.17 -6.23 -10.18
N ILE A 213 24.10 -5.59 -10.68
CA ILE A 213 23.51 -5.92 -11.98
C ILE A 213 24.45 -5.50 -13.11
N LYS A 214 25.02 -4.29 -13.05
CA LYS A 214 25.95 -3.77 -14.08
C LYS A 214 27.22 -4.61 -14.20
N ASN A 215 27.83 -4.95 -13.06
CA ASN A 215 29.04 -5.75 -13.02
C ASN A 215 28.76 -7.17 -13.50
N LEU A 216 27.61 -7.75 -13.16
CA LEU A 216 27.19 -9.06 -13.67
C LEU A 216 27.02 -9.05 -15.20
N GLU A 217 26.42 -8.00 -15.77
CA GLU A 217 26.31 -7.83 -17.24
C GLU A 217 27.68 -7.71 -17.91
N ILE A 218 28.63 -7.02 -17.28
CA ILE A 218 30.01 -6.90 -17.79
C ILE A 218 30.73 -8.25 -17.70
N GLN A 219 30.63 -8.96 -16.58
CA GLN A 219 31.21 -10.29 -16.41
C GLN A 219 30.62 -11.31 -17.37
N LYS A 220 29.34 -11.18 -17.74
CA LYS A 220 28.72 -11.98 -18.80
C LYS A 220 29.42 -11.77 -20.16
N LYS A 221 29.83 -10.54 -20.50
CA LYS A 221 30.60 -10.28 -21.75
C LYS A 221 31.94 -11.00 -21.74
N TYR A 222 32.66 -10.97 -20.61
CA TYR A 222 33.88 -11.75 -20.43
C TYR A 222 33.61 -13.25 -20.65
N PHE A 223 32.57 -13.76 -19.98
CA PHE A 223 32.19 -15.17 -20.08
C PHE A 223 31.83 -15.57 -21.52
N ASP A 224 31.06 -14.75 -22.24
CA ASP A 224 30.68 -15.01 -23.64
C ASP A 224 31.92 -15.11 -24.54
N GLU A 225 32.89 -14.21 -24.40
CA GLU A 225 34.14 -14.25 -25.17
C GLU A 225 35.02 -15.45 -24.79
N MET A 226 35.11 -15.79 -23.49
CA MET A 226 35.80 -17.00 -23.03
C MET A 226 35.13 -18.27 -23.54
N MET A 227 33.79 -18.30 -23.60
CA MET A 227 33.03 -19.43 -24.13
C MET A 227 33.18 -19.60 -25.64
N MET A 228 33.28 -18.51 -26.40
CA MET A 228 33.64 -18.57 -27.82
C MET A 228 35.05 -19.15 -28.00
N ALA A 229 36.03 -18.64 -27.26
CA ALA A 229 37.40 -19.16 -27.29
C ALA A 229 37.48 -20.65 -26.87
N HIS A 230 36.69 -21.06 -25.87
CA HIS A 230 36.61 -22.46 -25.46
C HIS A 230 36.05 -23.35 -26.56
N LYS A 231 34.97 -22.93 -27.25
CA LYS A 231 34.42 -23.68 -28.39
C LYS A 231 35.43 -23.82 -29.53
N ASP A 232 36.12 -22.74 -29.88
CA ASP A 232 37.16 -22.75 -30.90
C ASP A 232 38.33 -23.68 -30.52
N PHE A 233 38.73 -23.67 -29.24
CA PHE A 233 39.75 -24.57 -28.71
C PHE A 233 39.32 -26.04 -28.82
N VAL A 234 38.11 -26.39 -28.37
CA VAL A 234 37.58 -27.76 -28.41
C VAL A 234 37.51 -28.26 -29.86
N GLN A 235 36.99 -27.46 -30.79
CA GLN A 235 36.91 -27.83 -32.20
C GLN A 235 38.28 -28.11 -32.82
N GLN A 236 39.31 -27.36 -32.44
CA GLN A 236 40.67 -27.60 -32.90
C GLN A 236 41.29 -28.83 -32.21
N ALA A 237 40.96 -29.06 -30.94
CA ALA A 237 41.47 -30.18 -30.15
C ALA A 237 40.87 -31.54 -30.56
N GLU A 238 39.66 -31.58 -31.14
CA GLU A 238 39.03 -32.81 -31.68
C GLU A 238 39.87 -33.52 -32.75
N GLN A 239 40.80 -32.81 -33.38
CA GLN A 239 41.67 -33.34 -34.44
C GLN A 239 42.95 -34.01 -33.90
N ILE A 240 43.09 -34.12 -32.56
CA ILE A 240 44.27 -34.63 -31.89
C ILE A 240 44.04 -36.10 -31.50
N HIS A 241 45.00 -36.97 -31.79
CA HIS A 241 44.88 -38.42 -31.58
C HIS A 241 46.00 -39.02 -30.73
N SER A 242 46.97 -38.21 -30.27
CA SER A 242 48.09 -38.66 -29.42
C SER A 242 48.57 -37.59 -28.41
N GLU A 243 49.33 -38.02 -27.39
CA GLU A 243 49.92 -37.13 -26.37
C GLU A 243 50.97 -36.16 -26.94
N GLU A 244 51.79 -36.62 -27.89
CA GLU A 244 52.79 -35.75 -28.55
C GLU A 244 52.11 -34.63 -29.37
N GLU A 245 51.03 -34.95 -30.08
CA GLU A 245 50.20 -33.96 -30.80
C GLU A 245 49.52 -32.97 -29.85
N SER A 246 49.13 -33.42 -28.65
CA SER A 246 48.50 -32.57 -27.63
C SER A 246 49.45 -31.48 -27.13
N ALA A 247 50.71 -31.84 -26.82
CA ALA A 247 51.72 -30.88 -26.38
C ALA A 247 52.07 -29.87 -27.49
N ALA A 248 52.24 -30.34 -28.72
CA ALA A 248 52.53 -29.50 -29.88
C ALA A 248 51.35 -28.54 -30.20
N PHE A 249 50.12 -29.02 -30.07
CA PHE A 249 48.92 -28.20 -30.23
C PHE A 249 48.84 -27.08 -29.19
N LEU A 250 49.06 -27.37 -27.91
CA LEU A 250 48.99 -26.37 -26.84
C LEU A 250 50.00 -25.23 -27.07
N GLU A 251 51.23 -25.54 -27.44
CA GLU A 251 52.24 -24.51 -27.75
C GLU A 251 51.86 -23.68 -28.98
N LYS A 252 51.28 -24.31 -30.01
CA LYS A 252 50.78 -23.60 -31.19
C LYS A 252 49.57 -22.72 -30.86
N TYR A 253 48.65 -23.21 -30.04
CA TYR A 253 47.44 -22.49 -29.63
C TYR A 253 47.78 -21.26 -28.78
N LYS A 254 48.74 -21.37 -27.85
CA LYS A 254 49.26 -20.24 -27.06
C LYS A 254 49.78 -19.09 -27.93
N GLN A 255 50.29 -19.39 -29.12
CA GLN A 255 50.83 -18.41 -30.06
C GLN A 255 49.84 -18.02 -31.17
N SER A 256 48.64 -18.61 -31.17
CA SER A 256 47.64 -18.42 -32.22
C SER A 256 47.08 -17.00 -32.23
N ASP A 257 46.74 -16.49 -33.43
CA ASP A 257 46.09 -15.19 -33.57
C ASP A 257 44.67 -15.19 -32.99
N SER A 258 44.01 -16.35 -32.92
CA SER A 258 42.73 -16.53 -32.24
C SER A 258 42.83 -16.22 -30.75
N LEU A 259 43.82 -16.79 -30.04
CA LEU A 259 44.01 -16.52 -28.61
C LEU A 259 44.42 -15.06 -28.35
N LYS A 260 45.26 -14.47 -29.21
CA LYS A 260 45.60 -13.04 -29.13
C LYS A 260 44.37 -12.16 -29.29
N HIS A 261 43.54 -12.43 -30.29
CA HIS A 261 42.30 -11.70 -30.54
C HIS A 261 41.33 -11.80 -29.36
N THR A 262 41.19 -12.98 -28.75
CA THR A 262 40.42 -13.14 -27.52
C THR A 262 41.00 -12.28 -26.39
N ASN A 263 42.32 -12.33 -26.15
CA ASN A 263 42.94 -11.49 -25.12
C ASN A 263 42.75 -9.99 -25.39
N ASP A 264 42.87 -9.54 -26.64
CA ASP A 264 42.63 -8.14 -27.03
C ASP A 264 41.18 -7.73 -26.74
N LYS A 265 40.21 -8.62 -26.99
CA LYS A 265 38.81 -8.36 -26.63
C LYS A 265 38.59 -8.31 -25.12
N LEU A 266 39.15 -9.25 -24.35
CA LEU A 266 39.04 -9.26 -22.89
C LEU A 266 39.68 -8.00 -22.29
N GLN A 267 40.84 -7.58 -22.82
CA GLN A 267 41.50 -6.33 -22.42
C GLN A 267 40.65 -5.12 -22.80
N LYS A 268 40.05 -5.11 -23.98
CA LYS A 268 39.14 -4.04 -24.40
C LYS A 268 37.94 -3.90 -23.46
N ILE A 269 37.34 -5.01 -23.00
CA ILE A 269 36.27 -4.95 -21.99
C ILE A 269 36.79 -4.26 -20.71
N HIS A 270 38.00 -4.58 -20.28
CA HIS A 270 38.60 -3.97 -19.09
C HIS A 270 38.84 -2.47 -19.29
N ASP A 271 39.46 -2.09 -20.41
CA ASP A 271 39.79 -0.70 -20.73
C ASP A 271 38.54 0.18 -20.86
N GLU A 272 37.42 -0.38 -21.33
CA GLU A 272 36.15 0.34 -21.49
C GLU A 272 35.34 0.45 -20.18
N THR A 273 35.53 -0.46 -19.22
CA THR A 273 34.66 -0.58 -18.04
C THR A 273 35.35 -0.40 -16.68
N GLY A 274 36.66 -0.61 -16.61
CA GLY A 274 37.42 -0.63 -15.35
C GLY A 274 37.16 -1.85 -14.46
N VAL A 275 36.38 -2.84 -14.93
CA VAL A 275 35.99 -4.03 -14.17
C VAL A 275 36.81 -5.23 -14.62
N SER A 276 37.33 -6.03 -13.69
CA SER A 276 37.98 -7.32 -13.97
C SER A 276 36.98 -8.47 -13.85
N PHE A 277 37.22 -9.56 -14.58
CA PHE A 277 36.40 -10.78 -14.49
C PHE A 277 36.36 -11.37 -13.06
N ASN A 278 37.45 -11.22 -12.31
CA ASN A 278 37.59 -11.76 -10.95
C ASN A 278 37.15 -10.78 -9.84
N ASP A 279 36.73 -9.55 -10.20
CA ASP A 279 36.22 -8.62 -9.20
C ASP A 279 34.89 -9.13 -8.62
N SER A 280 34.60 -8.74 -7.37
CA SER A 280 33.26 -8.92 -6.84
C SER A 280 32.27 -8.12 -7.66
N ILE A 281 31.14 -8.73 -8.03
CA ILE A 281 30.04 -7.99 -8.65
C ILE A 281 29.48 -6.89 -7.74
N PHE A 282 29.67 -6.97 -6.42
CA PHE A 282 29.21 -5.96 -5.46
C PHE A 282 30.19 -4.81 -5.28
N LYS A 283 31.38 -4.87 -5.88
CA LYS A 283 32.41 -3.84 -5.77
C LYS A 283 31.97 -2.54 -6.44
N ILE A 284 32.17 -1.43 -5.74
CA ILE A 284 31.98 -0.08 -6.25
C ILE A 284 33.32 0.35 -6.88
N HIS A 285 33.39 0.31 -8.21
CA HIS A 285 34.62 0.64 -8.94
C HIS A 285 34.88 2.14 -9.02
N GLU A 286 33.84 2.90 -9.35
CA GLU A 286 33.90 4.36 -9.45
C GLU A 286 32.67 4.98 -8.79
N THR A 287 32.83 6.15 -8.19
CA THR A 287 31.69 6.91 -7.69
C THR A 287 31.92 8.40 -7.83
N SER A 288 30.85 9.11 -8.15
CA SER A 288 30.83 10.57 -8.13
C SER A 288 30.51 11.16 -6.75
N LEU A 289 30.27 10.32 -5.74
CA LEU A 289 30.03 10.78 -4.38
C LEU A 289 31.26 11.51 -3.82
N PRO A 290 31.06 12.66 -3.15
CA PRO A 290 32.09 13.25 -2.31
C PRO A 290 32.60 12.23 -1.28
N HIS A 291 33.91 12.16 -1.08
CA HIS A 291 34.52 11.18 -0.17
C HIS A 291 33.92 11.23 1.25
N GLU A 292 33.60 12.42 1.78
CA GLU A 292 32.92 12.56 3.08
C GLU A 292 31.55 11.86 3.11
N ILE A 293 30.76 11.94 2.03
CA ILE A 293 29.46 11.26 1.94
C ILE A 293 29.66 9.75 1.82
N LEU A 294 30.62 9.32 0.99
CA LEU A 294 30.92 7.89 0.84
C LEU A 294 31.31 7.26 2.18
N GLU A 295 32.21 7.89 2.94
CA GLU A 295 32.61 7.44 4.28
C GLU A 295 31.44 7.48 5.27
N GLN A 296 30.59 8.51 5.23
CA GLN A 296 29.41 8.60 6.08
C GLN A 296 28.44 7.43 5.85
N LEU A 297 28.30 6.98 4.59
CA LEU A 297 27.45 5.85 4.18
C LEU A 297 28.14 4.48 4.32
N SER A 298 29.41 4.46 4.72
CA SER A 298 30.22 3.26 4.80
C SER A 298 30.36 2.74 6.23
N ILE A 299 30.41 1.42 6.35
CA ILE A 299 30.70 0.70 7.58
C ILE A 299 31.84 -0.29 7.38
N GLY A 300 32.86 -0.19 8.21
CA GLY A 300 33.97 -1.13 8.27
C GLY A 300 33.64 -2.39 9.05
N LEU A 301 34.44 -3.44 8.84
CA LEU A 301 34.35 -4.66 9.65
C LEU A 301 34.72 -4.38 11.11
N GLY A 302 33.83 -4.72 12.04
CA GLY A 302 33.98 -4.45 13.48
C GLY A 302 33.44 -3.11 13.94
N GLU A 303 32.95 -2.25 13.04
CA GLU A 303 32.41 -0.93 13.41
C GLU A 303 30.96 -0.99 13.89
N ASN A 304 30.22 -2.08 13.63
CA ASN A 304 28.83 -2.22 14.03
C ASN A 304 28.67 -2.64 15.50
N THR A 305 29.33 -1.93 16.42
CA THR A 305 29.42 -2.32 17.83
C THR A 305 28.09 -2.28 18.57
N ASP A 306 27.10 -1.53 18.07
CA ASP A 306 25.79 -1.43 18.69
C ASP A 306 24.96 -2.71 18.56
N PHE A 307 25.27 -3.55 17.56
CA PHE A 307 24.51 -4.78 17.30
C PHE A 307 24.66 -5.84 18.41
N GLN A 308 25.78 -5.82 19.12
CA GLN A 308 25.98 -6.69 20.28
C GLN A 308 25.10 -6.27 21.48
N ASN A 309 24.61 -5.03 21.51
CA ASN A 309 23.93 -4.47 22.68
C ASN A 309 22.47 -4.93 22.75
N GLY A 310 22.18 -5.84 23.68
CA GLY A 310 20.83 -6.33 23.95
C GLY A 310 20.81 -7.34 25.08
N LYS A 311 19.61 -7.81 25.46
CA LYS A 311 19.48 -8.91 26.44
C LYS A 311 20.14 -10.19 25.93
N ILE A 312 19.92 -10.49 24.66
CA ILE A 312 20.66 -11.49 23.89
C ILE A 312 21.60 -10.70 22.98
N GLU A 313 22.89 -11.00 23.04
CA GLU A 313 23.89 -10.33 22.20
C GLU A 313 23.65 -10.70 20.73
N TYR A 314 23.80 -9.73 19.82
CA TYR A 314 23.60 -9.91 18.37
C TYR A 314 22.20 -10.40 17.97
N PHE A 315 21.19 -10.14 18.80
CA PHE A 315 19.82 -10.53 18.51
C PHE A 315 19.28 -9.77 17.28
N PRO A 316 18.42 -10.37 16.43
CA PRO A 316 18.03 -9.74 15.16
C PRO A 316 17.35 -8.38 15.23
N THR A 317 16.77 -8.01 16.38
CA THR A 317 16.14 -6.68 16.58
C THR A 317 17.01 -5.69 17.35
N ASN A 318 18.26 -6.06 17.68
CA ASN A 318 19.23 -5.13 18.27
C ASN A 318 19.54 -4.00 17.30
N ASN A 319 20.01 -2.87 17.83
CA ASN A 319 20.37 -1.71 17.03
C ASN A 319 21.49 -2.06 16.04
N THR A 320 21.36 -1.66 14.79
CA THR A 320 22.36 -1.91 13.75
C THR A 320 22.54 -0.67 12.89
N HIS A 321 23.76 -0.41 12.43
CA HIS A 321 24.07 0.75 11.59
C HIS A 321 23.90 0.49 10.09
N ILE A 322 23.60 -0.74 9.67
CA ILE A 322 23.55 -1.12 8.24
C ILE A 322 22.47 -0.37 7.44
N TYR A 323 21.46 0.19 8.10
CA TYR A 323 20.39 0.96 7.47
C TYR A 323 20.78 2.41 7.20
N ASP A 324 21.67 2.97 8.02
CA ASP A 324 22.24 4.31 7.84
C ASP A 324 23.56 4.27 7.06
N LYS A 325 24.22 3.10 7.04
CA LYS A 325 25.51 2.83 6.41
C LYS A 325 25.45 1.56 5.53
N PRO A 326 24.77 1.62 4.38
CA PRO A 326 24.52 0.44 3.54
C PRO A 326 25.76 -0.05 2.77
N ILE A 327 26.84 0.74 2.71
CA ILE A 327 28.07 0.38 1.99
C ILE A 327 29.03 -0.29 2.96
N VAL A 328 29.55 -1.46 2.59
CA VAL A 328 30.57 -2.15 3.40
C VAL A 328 31.95 -1.77 2.90
N LYS A 329 32.82 -1.32 3.81
CA LYS A 329 34.22 -1.02 3.53
C LYS A 329 35.09 -2.16 4.02
N ILE A 330 35.84 -2.78 3.10
CA ILE A 330 36.80 -3.84 3.42
C ILE A 330 38.17 -3.36 2.94
N SER A 331 39.07 -3.13 3.90
CA SER A 331 40.34 -2.41 3.64
C SER A 331 40.08 -1.02 3.04
N GLU A 332 40.53 -0.76 1.81
CA GLU A 332 40.34 0.52 1.10
C GLU A 332 39.27 0.44 0.00
N GLU A 333 38.55 -0.68 -0.10
CA GLU A 333 37.55 -0.93 -1.14
C GLU A 333 36.13 -0.90 -0.58
N TYR A 334 35.17 -0.51 -1.42
CA TYR A 334 33.77 -0.32 -1.05
C TYR A 334 32.87 -1.28 -1.82
N TYR A 335 31.85 -1.78 -1.13
CA TYR A 335 30.97 -2.82 -1.64
C TYR A 335 29.51 -2.51 -1.31
N CYS A 336 28.61 -2.68 -2.28
CA CYS A 336 27.17 -2.58 -2.09
C CYS A 336 26.56 -3.98 -2.10
N TYR A 337 26.68 -4.69 -0.98
CA TYR A 337 26.21 -6.08 -0.85
C TYR A 337 24.68 -6.21 -0.74
N ASN A 338 23.99 -5.19 -0.23
CA ASN A 338 22.53 -5.19 -0.10
C ASN A 338 21.97 -3.97 -0.85
N SER A 339 21.79 -4.14 -2.16
CA SER A 339 21.24 -3.12 -3.05
C SER A 339 19.87 -2.61 -2.59
N ALA A 340 19.02 -3.51 -2.09
CA ALA A 340 17.65 -3.18 -1.71
C ALA A 340 17.59 -2.20 -0.53
N SER A 341 18.50 -2.35 0.45
CA SER A 341 18.62 -1.44 1.60
C SER A 341 18.82 0.03 1.17
N MET A 342 19.51 0.25 0.06
CA MET A 342 19.77 1.58 -0.50
C MET A 342 18.45 2.24 -0.94
N TYR A 343 17.57 1.51 -1.64
CA TYR A 343 16.25 1.99 -2.03
C TYR A 343 15.32 2.19 -0.83
N TYR A 344 15.23 1.19 0.06
CA TYR A 344 14.32 1.23 1.21
C TYR A 344 14.65 2.38 2.18
N ASN A 345 15.94 2.63 2.40
CA ASN A 345 16.41 3.64 3.35
C ASN A 345 16.72 5.00 2.70
N LEU A 346 16.51 5.17 1.39
CA LEU A 346 16.89 6.37 0.62
C LEU A 346 16.52 7.68 1.32
N GLN A 347 15.30 7.79 1.83
CA GLN A 347 14.84 8.98 2.54
C GLN A 347 15.65 9.26 3.81
N SER A 348 15.91 8.23 4.61
CA SER A 348 16.69 8.36 5.86
C SER A 348 18.15 8.68 5.57
N LEU A 349 18.75 8.06 4.56
CA LEU A 349 20.12 8.34 4.13
C LEU A 349 20.29 9.80 3.72
N LEU A 350 19.40 10.32 2.88
CA LEU A 350 19.42 11.72 2.45
C LEU A 350 19.14 12.69 3.60
N GLU A 351 18.21 12.33 4.49
CA GLU A 351 17.91 13.13 5.69
C GLU A 351 19.12 13.21 6.63
N ASN A 352 19.81 12.10 6.89
CA ASN A 352 21.02 12.05 7.73
C ASN A 352 22.16 12.88 7.10
N ILE A 353 22.42 12.70 5.80
CA ILE A 353 23.40 13.47 5.03
C ILE A 353 23.13 14.98 5.18
N LEU A 354 21.87 15.41 5.00
CA LEU A 354 21.51 16.83 5.13
C LEU A 354 21.58 17.35 6.57
N LEU A 355 21.10 16.58 7.55
CA LEU A 355 21.06 17.01 8.94
C LEU A 355 22.47 17.16 9.53
N ASP A 356 23.43 16.35 9.09
CA ASP A 356 24.84 16.47 9.49
C ASP A 356 25.54 17.69 8.87
N MET A 357 25.06 18.16 7.71
CA MET A 357 25.55 19.41 7.09
C MET A 357 24.97 20.67 7.72
N ILE A 358 23.80 20.58 8.35
CA ILE A 358 23.04 21.73 8.79
C ILE A 358 23.20 21.93 10.32
N PRO A 359 23.56 23.13 10.80
CA PRO A 359 23.69 23.38 12.24
C PRO A 359 22.38 23.09 13.00
N GLN A 360 22.49 22.44 14.17
CA GLN A 360 21.36 21.93 14.98
C GLN A 360 20.27 22.96 15.37
N ASN A 361 20.51 24.26 15.17
CA ASN A 361 19.64 25.34 15.64
C ASN A 361 18.51 25.69 14.63
N LYS A 362 18.34 26.98 14.34
CA LYS A 362 17.27 27.53 13.49
C LYS A 362 17.19 26.87 12.10
N HIS A 363 18.30 26.33 11.61
CA HIS A 363 18.36 25.68 10.30
C HIS A 363 17.71 24.29 10.27
N GLN A 364 17.87 23.46 11.32
CA GLN A 364 17.12 22.19 11.41
C GLN A 364 15.61 22.43 11.58
N LYS A 365 15.21 23.49 12.30
CA LYS A 365 13.79 23.90 12.35
C LYS A 365 13.24 24.25 10.95
N ASN A 366 14.06 24.87 10.10
CA ASN A 366 13.69 25.17 8.73
C ASN A 366 13.58 23.90 7.87
N TYR A 367 14.42 22.89 8.11
CA TYR A 367 14.29 21.57 7.48
C TYR A 367 12.94 20.92 7.79
N TYR A 368 12.60 20.77 9.08
CA TYR A 368 11.32 20.16 9.46
C TYR A 368 10.11 20.95 8.98
N LYS A 369 10.20 22.29 8.93
CA LYS A 369 9.15 23.15 8.36
C LYS A 369 8.94 22.88 6.87
N LYS A 370 10.01 22.89 6.06
CA LYS A 370 9.93 22.58 4.61
C LYS A 370 9.46 21.15 4.34
N LYS A 371 9.83 20.20 5.20
CA LYS A 371 9.35 18.80 5.15
C LYS A 371 7.85 18.70 5.40
N GLY A 372 7.33 19.44 6.38
CA GLY A 372 5.88 19.57 6.62
C GLY A 372 5.16 20.21 5.44
N GLU A 373 5.68 21.35 4.95
CA GLU A 373 5.11 22.04 3.78
C GLU A 373 5.05 21.16 2.53
N TYR A 374 6.09 20.33 2.30
CA TYR A 374 6.10 19.34 1.22
C TYR A 374 4.96 18.33 1.34
N LEU A 375 4.77 17.73 2.52
CA LEU A 375 3.71 16.76 2.76
C LEU A 375 2.32 17.38 2.57
N GLU A 376 2.12 18.61 3.06
CA GLU A 376 0.87 19.36 2.87
C GLU A 376 0.61 19.64 1.38
N ASP A 377 1.61 20.14 0.64
CA ASP A 377 1.46 20.44 -0.79
C ASP A 377 1.13 19.17 -1.58
N GLN A 378 1.90 18.10 -1.38
CA GLN A 378 1.72 16.86 -2.13
C GLN A 378 0.43 16.14 -1.80
N SER A 379 0.00 16.09 -0.53
CA SER A 379 -1.26 15.46 -0.18
C SER A 379 -2.46 16.15 -0.86
N LEU A 380 -2.45 17.49 -0.93
CA LEU A 380 -3.48 18.25 -1.64
C LEU A 380 -3.42 18.05 -3.15
N GLU A 381 -2.21 18.03 -3.74
CA GLU A 381 -2.02 17.76 -5.17
C GLU A 381 -2.51 16.37 -5.57
N LEU A 382 -2.21 15.33 -4.79
CA LEU A 382 -2.67 13.96 -5.07
C LEU A 382 -4.20 13.84 -4.96
N ILE A 383 -4.83 14.46 -3.95
CA ILE A 383 -6.29 14.49 -3.84
C ILE A 383 -6.91 15.24 -5.03
N GLN A 384 -6.28 16.34 -5.47
CA GLN A 384 -6.73 17.08 -6.65
C GLN A 384 -6.61 16.28 -7.95
N GLN A 385 -5.58 15.43 -8.07
CA GLN A 385 -5.44 14.49 -9.19
C GLN A 385 -6.56 13.44 -9.17
N ILE A 386 -6.92 12.92 -8.00
CA ILE A 386 -8.03 11.98 -7.84
C ILE A 386 -9.40 12.62 -8.12
N LEU A 387 -9.57 13.89 -7.74
CA LEU A 387 -10.81 14.66 -7.85
C LEU A 387 -10.63 15.89 -8.76
N PRO A 388 -10.52 15.71 -10.10
CA PRO A 388 -10.36 16.82 -11.02
C PRO A 388 -11.53 17.80 -10.94
N GLY A 389 -11.23 19.09 -10.84
CA GLY A 389 -12.25 20.15 -10.70
C GLY A 389 -12.69 20.42 -9.25
N CYS A 390 -12.04 19.81 -8.25
CA CYS A 390 -12.23 20.21 -6.87
C CYS A 390 -11.64 21.60 -6.58
N ASP A 391 -12.22 22.29 -5.60
CA ASP A 391 -11.67 23.52 -5.03
C ASP A 391 -10.73 23.17 -3.89
N VAL A 392 -9.49 23.67 -3.95
CA VAL A 392 -8.44 23.38 -2.97
C VAL A 392 -8.06 24.66 -2.22
N TYR A 393 -8.08 24.59 -0.90
CA TYR A 393 -7.74 25.70 -0.02
C TYR A 393 -6.69 25.25 1.00
N LYS A 394 -5.58 25.99 1.07
CA LYS A 394 -4.43 25.67 1.95
C LYS A 394 -4.25 26.69 3.07
N ASN A 395 -3.71 26.26 4.21
CA ASN A 395 -3.25 27.10 5.31
C ASN A 395 -4.35 28.04 5.82
N LEU A 396 -5.50 27.46 6.17
CA LEU A 396 -6.68 28.21 6.55
C LEU A 396 -6.74 28.48 8.05
N LYS A 397 -7.32 29.62 8.41
CA LYS A 397 -7.63 30.02 9.78
C LYS A 397 -9.11 30.27 9.98
N TYR A 398 -9.65 29.85 11.11
CA TYR A 398 -11.08 29.99 11.45
C TYR A 398 -11.27 30.26 12.94
N GLY A 399 -12.50 30.58 13.35
CA GLY A 399 -12.84 30.83 14.76
C GLY A 399 -11.90 31.81 15.47
N VAL A 400 -11.39 31.42 16.64
CA VAL A 400 -10.44 32.19 17.48
C VAL A 400 -8.99 31.93 17.03
N ASP A 401 -8.75 32.00 15.72
CA ASP A 401 -7.47 31.72 15.06
C ASP A 401 -6.97 30.26 15.15
N ASP A 402 -7.90 29.30 15.25
CA ASP A 402 -7.61 27.90 14.95
C ASP A 402 -7.18 27.73 13.49
N GLU A 403 -6.39 26.69 13.21
CA GLU A 403 -5.85 26.39 11.88
C GLU A 403 -6.24 24.99 11.39
N VAL A 404 -6.20 24.84 10.06
CA VAL A 404 -6.35 23.59 9.31
C VAL A 404 -5.43 23.65 8.09
N ASP A 405 -4.69 22.57 7.84
CA ASP A 405 -3.66 22.54 6.80
C ASP A 405 -4.27 22.65 5.40
N GLY A 406 -5.35 21.91 5.15
CA GLY A 406 -6.08 22.01 3.89
C GLY A 406 -7.55 21.59 3.94
N ILE A 407 -8.35 22.21 3.07
CA ILE A 407 -9.74 21.84 2.78
C ILE A 407 -9.87 21.66 1.27
N VAL A 408 -10.40 20.49 0.86
CA VAL A 408 -10.79 20.21 -0.52
C VAL A 408 -12.30 20.08 -0.60
N ILE A 409 -12.93 20.73 -1.58
CA ILE A 409 -14.37 20.66 -1.82
C ILE A 409 -14.61 20.07 -3.20
N TYR A 410 -15.40 18.99 -3.26
CA TYR A 410 -15.78 18.33 -4.50
C TYR A 410 -17.27 18.00 -4.49
N ASP A 411 -18.04 18.66 -5.34
CA ASP A 411 -19.51 18.64 -5.35
C ASP A 411 -20.09 19.01 -3.96
N ASN A 412 -20.59 18.01 -3.22
CA ASN A 412 -21.13 18.17 -1.86
C ASN A 412 -20.29 17.44 -0.79
N HIS A 413 -19.04 17.13 -1.11
CA HIS A 413 -18.08 16.49 -0.21
C HIS A 413 -17.01 17.49 0.22
N ILE A 414 -16.71 17.50 1.52
CA ILE A 414 -15.58 18.23 2.08
C ILE A 414 -14.56 17.22 2.58
N PHE A 415 -13.30 17.43 2.23
CA PHE A 415 -12.16 16.71 2.79
C PHE A 415 -11.37 17.70 3.63
N ILE A 416 -11.14 17.35 4.89
CA ILE A 416 -10.29 18.09 5.83
C ILE A 416 -8.98 17.32 5.92
N ILE A 417 -7.89 17.96 5.47
CA ILE A 417 -6.57 17.34 5.41
C ILE A 417 -5.71 17.96 6.49
N GLU A 418 -5.11 17.11 7.31
CA GLU A 418 -4.07 17.43 8.28
C GLU A 418 -2.83 16.61 7.93
N SER A 419 -1.65 17.24 7.98
CA SER A 419 -0.39 16.60 7.59
C SER A 419 0.53 16.45 8.79
N LYS A 420 1.17 15.27 8.92
CA LYS A 420 2.10 14.97 10.02
C LYS A 420 3.36 14.27 9.50
N SER A 421 4.48 14.99 9.54
CA SER A 421 5.79 14.53 9.01
C SER A 421 6.71 13.91 10.08
N ASN A 422 6.20 13.68 11.29
CA ASN A 422 6.95 13.06 12.38
C ASN A 422 7.22 11.57 12.06
N LYS A 423 8.38 11.08 12.47
CA LYS A 423 8.79 9.67 12.31
C LYS A 423 8.58 8.87 13.59
N PHE A 424 8.41 7.57 13.46
CA PHE A 424 8.55 6.65 14.58
C PHE A 424 9.99 6.61 15.06
N THR A 425 10.17 6.66 16.39
CA THR A 425 11.48 6.47 17.00
C THR A 425 11.93 5.01 16.86
N LEU A 426 13.24 4.76 16.87
CA LEU A 426 13.77 3.39 16.80
C LEU A 426 13.15 2.47 17.86
N GLY A 427 13.02 2.97 19.11
CA GLY A 427 12.36 2.21 20.16
C GLY A 427 10.88 1.92 19.90
N ALA A 428 10.15 2.82 19.22
CA ALA A 428 8.77 2.54 18.81
C ALA A 428 8.71 1.44 17.73
N ARG A 429 9.63 1.46 16.76
CA ARG A 429 9.77 0.38 15.76
C ARG A 429 10.10 -0.96 16.43
N GLN A 430 10.94 -0.96 17.46
CA GLN A 430 11.30 -2.14 18.26
C GLN A 430 10.20 -2.63 19.24
N GLY A 431 8.99 -2.06 19.21
CA GLY A 431 7.88 -2.54 20.03
C GLY A 431 7.75 -1.90 21.43
N ASP A 432 8.48 -0.83 21.76
CA ASP A 432 8.29 -0.11 23.02
C ASP A 432 6.92 0.59 23.04
N ILE A 433 5.95 -0.01 23.72
CA ILE A 433 4.56 0.46 23.78
C ILE A 433 4.44 1.90 24.26
N ASN A 434 5.28 2.35 25.19
CA ASN A 434 5.21 3.73 25.67
C ASN A 434 5.66 4.73 24.61
N LYS A 435 6.66 4.35 23.79
CA LYS A 435 7.09 5.15 22.64
C LYS A 435 6.10 5.08 21.49
N ILE A 436 5.54 3.90 21.19
CA ILE A 436 4.46 3.73 20.21
C ILE A 436 3.29 4.64 20.55
N LYS A 437 2.76 4.57 21.79
CA LYS A 437 1.68 5.45 22.25
C LYS A 437 2.00 6.93 22.07
N ARG A 438 3.22 7.34 22.43
CA ARG A 438 3.66 8.74 22.30
C ARG A 438 3.75 9.18 20.84
N ASN A 439 4.38 8.37 19.98
CA ASN A 439 4.54 8.69 18.57
C ASN A 439 3.20 8.66 17.83
N THR A 440 2.32 7.69 18.10
CA THR A 440 0.96 7.64 17.55
C THR A 440 0.11 8.82 18.01
N LYS A 441 0.24 9.27 19.27
CA LYS A 441 -0.38 10.52 19.73
C LYS A 441 0.09 11.72 18.91
N ASP A 442 1.38 11.82 18.63
CA ASP A 442 1.96 12.93 17.87
C ASP A 442 1.54 12.93 16.40
N ILE A 443 1.37 11.76 15.79
CA ILE A 443 1.08 11.60 14.36
C ILE A 443 -0.42 11.51 14.07
N VAL A 444 -1.20 10.80 14.88
CA VAL A 444 -2.62 10.51 14.58
C VAL A 444 -3.55 11.33 15.47
N GLU A 445 -3.39 11.28 16.80
CA GLU A 445 -4.32 11.95 17.74
C GLU A 445 -4.33 13.47 17.50
N LYS A 446 -3.16 14.12 17.33
CA LYS A 446 -3.10 15.56 17.06
C LYS A 446 -3.82 15.94 15.76
N ALA A 447 -3.61 15.18 14.69
CA ALA A 447 -4.29 15.40 13.41
C ALA A 447 -5.81 15.20 13.55
N TYR A 448 -6.23 14.15 14.25
CA TYR A 448 -7.64 13.89 14.56
C TYR A 448 -8.29 15.07 15.30
N GLN A 449 -7.66 15.58 16.36
CA GLN A 449 -8.20 16.69 17.14
C GLN A 449 -8.30 17.99 16.30
N GLN A 450 -7.32 18.26 15.44
CA GLN A 450 -7.36 19.42 14.53
C GLN A 450 -8.49 19.28 13.50
N ALA A 451 -8.61 18.11 12.87
CA ALA A 451 -9.62 17.84 11.85
C ALA A 451 -11.06 17.83 12.43
N ILE A 452 -11.26 17.23 13.60
CA ILE A 452 -12.56 17.23 14.30
C ILE A 452 -12.97 18.64 14.71
N ARG A 453 -12.03 19.46 15.19
CA ARG A 453 -12.32 20.85 15.53
C ARG A 453 -12.78 21.64 14.30
N ALA A 454 -12.14 21.43 13.15
CA ALA A 454 -12.54 22.05 11.89
C ALA A 454 -13.93 21.56 11.44
N LYS A 455 -14.22 20.25 11.54
CA LYS A 455 -15.55 19.69 11.27
C LYS A 455 -16.63 20.28 12.18
N LYS A 456 -16.37 20.34 13.50
CA LYS A 456 -17.28 20.94 14.49
C LYS A 456 -17.52 22.42 14.18
N TYR A 457 -16.50 23.16 13.75
CA TYR A 457 -16.66 24.54 13.29
C TYR A 457 -17.56 24.64 12.06
N ILE A 458 -17.33 23.84 11.02
CA ILE A 458 -18.17 23.81 9.79
C ILE A 458 -19.64 23.54 10.13
N LEU A 459 -19.92 22.67 11.09
CA LEU A 459 -21.28 22.30 11.48
C LEU A 459 -21.92 23.27 12.50
N SER A 460 -21.15 24.20 13.07
CA SER A 460 -21.60 25.08 14.15
C SER A 460 -22.65 26.10 13.73
N ASN A 461 -22.62 26.53 12.46
CA ASN A 461 -23.51 27.55 11.90
C ASN A 461 -23.90 27.16 10.47
N GLU A 462 -24.98 27.78 9.98
CA GLU A 462 -25.42 27.59 8.59
C GLU A 462 -24.37 28.08 7.58
N LEU A 463 -23.71 29.20 7.89
CA LEU A 463 -22.68 29.81 7.07
C LEU A 463 -21.43 30.04 7.92
N VAL A 464 -20.28 29.56 7.45
CA VAL A 464 -18.99 29.75 8.13
C VAL A 464 -17.93 30.29 7.17
N GLU A 465 -16.91 30.95 7.72
CA GLU A 465 -15.85 31.60 6.94
C GLU A 465 -14.46 31.11 7.37
N PHE A 466 -13.61 30.90 6.36
CA PHE A 466 -12.20 30.57 6.53
C PHE A 466 -11.34 31.66 5.92
N ARG A 467 -10.28 32.02 6.64
CA ARG A 467 -9.39 33.14 6.33
C ARG A 467 -8.01 32.63 5.97
N ASN A 468 -7.29 33.36 5.13
CA ASN A 468 -5.87 33.10 4.88
C ASN A 468 -4.99 33.77 5.95
N LYS A 469 -3.66 33.60 5.83
CA LYS A 469 -2.66 34.25 6.70
C LYS A 469 -2.77 35.77 6.81
N ASN A 470 -3.36 36.44 5.82
CA ASN A 470 -3.57 37.90 5.80
C ASN A 470 -4.93 38.31 6.41
N LYS A 471 -5.63 37.39 7.11
CA LYS A 471 -6.97 37.57 7.69
C LYS A 471 -8.08 37.88 6.68
N LYS A 472 -7.84 37.65 5.39
CA LYS A 472 -8.87 37.80 4.35
C LYS A 472 -9.68 36.49 4.26
N THR A 473 -11.01 36.59 4.27
CA THR A 473 -11.89 35.45 3.96
C THR A 473 -11.63 34.97 2.53
N VAL A 474 -11.28 33.68 2.39
CA VAL A 474 -10.97 33.02 1.12
C VAL A 474 -11.89 31.86 0.80
N LEU A 475 -12.61 31.35 1.81
CA LEU A 475 -13.57 30.27 1.65
C LEU A 475 -14.77 30.55 2.56
N THR A 476 -15.96 30.36 2.01
CA THR A 476 -17.23 30.41 2.74
C THR A 476 -17.96 29.10 2.48
N ILE A 477 -18.39 28.43 3.55
CA ILE A 477 -19.08 27.15 3.47
C ILE A 477 -20.50 27.31 3.99
N ASN A 478 -21.48 26.85 3.21
CA ASN A 478 -22.87 26.74 3.62
C ASN A 478 -23.19 25.28 3.97
N ARG A 479 -23.68 25.04 5.18
CA ARG A 479 -24.00 23.70 5.70
C ARG A 479 -25.00 22.94 4.83
N LYS A 480 -25.95 23.62 4.18
CA LYS A 480 -26.94 22.98 3.29
C LYS A 480 -26.35 22.37 2.02
N ASP A 481 -25.15 22.80 1.64
CA ASP A 481 -24.48 22.31 0.44
C ASP A 481 -23.60 21.08 0.72
N ILE A 482 -23.51 20.65 1.98
CA ILE A 482 -22.64 19.57 2.42
C ILE A 482 -23.44 18.28 2.63
N ASN A 483 -22.98 17.20 2.02
CA ASN A 483 -23.48 15.86 2.25
C ASN A 483 -22.52 15.05 3.15
N ASN A 484 -21.21 15.12 2.91
CA ASN A 484 -20.21 14.39 3.71
C ASN A 484 -19.01 15.27 4.05
N ILE A 485 -18.41 15.03 5.23
CA ILE A 485 -17.15 15.61 5.67
C ILE A 485 -16.22 14.46 6.06
N TYR A 486 -15.14 14.29 5.29
CA TYR A 486 -14.11 13.28 5.51
C TYR A 486 -12.89 13.91 6.18
N LEU A 487 -12.34 13.21 7.18
CA LEU A 487 -11.13 13.63 7.90
C LEU A 487 -9.97 12.79 7.40
N ILE A 488 -8.88 13.43 6.98
CA ILE A 488 -7.69 12.77 6.43
C ILE A 488 -6.45 13.24 7.17
N ASN A 489 -5.64 12.28 7.64
CA ASN A 489 -4.30 12.51 8.15
C ASN A 489 -3.29 11.96 7.14
N ALA A 490 -2.60 12.85 6.42
CA ALA A 490 -1.51 12.46 5.54
C ALA A 490 -0.19 12.36 6.33
N THR A 491 0.59 11.29 6.13
CA THR A 491 1.84 11.05 6.85
C THR A 491 3.03 10.83 5.91
N LEU A 492 4.24 11.19 6.38
CA LEU A 492 5.51 10.71 5.79
C LEU A 492 6.08 9.48 6.51
N GLU A 493 5.40 9.02 7.56
CA GLU A 493 5.74 7.79 8.27
C GLU A 493 4.72 6.70 7.90
N PRO A 494 5.16 5.55 7.39
CA PRO A 494 4.30 4.40 7.15
C PRO A 494 3.88 3.80 8.51
N LEU A 495 2.61 3.96 8.87
CA LEU A 495 2.08 3.48 10.15
C LEU A 495 1.63 2.00 10.10
N ASN A 496 1.53 1.43 8.89
CA ASN A 496 1.20 0.02 8.63
C ASN A 496 -0.04 -0.44 9.40
N HIS A 497 0.08 -1.52 10.18
CA HIS A 497 -1.01 -2.09 10.97
C HIS A 497 -1.66 -1.11 11.97
N ILE A 498 -0.99 -0.01 12.33
CA ILE A 498 -1.55 1.03 13.21
C ILE A 498 -2.57 1.91 12.46
N SER A 499 -2.33 2.22 11.19
CA SER A 499 -3.27 3.00 10.37
C SER A 499 -4.34 2.13 9.72
N SER A 500 -4.04 0.86 9.42
CA SER A 500 -5.02 -0.07 8.88
C SER A 500 -6.12 -0.37 9.92
N ASP A 501 -5.76 -0.50 11.21
CA ASP A 501 -6.69 -0.83 12.29
C ASP A 501 -6.80 0.28 13.37
N LEU A 502 -7.51 1.35 13.04
CA LEU A 502 -7.74 2.47 13.97
C LEU A 502 -8.64 2.11 15.16
N SER A 503 -9.34 0.97 15.11
CA SER A 503 -10.16 0.50 16.23
C SER A 503 -9.30 0.30 17.49
N SER A 504 -8.06 -0.21 17.32
CA SER A 504 -7.07 -0.33 18.40
C SER A 504 -6.68 1.03 19.01
N LEU A 505 -6.71 2.11 18.23
CA LEU A 505 -6.42 3.46 18.71
C LEU A 505 -7.57 4.06 19.51
N LYS A 506 -8.81 3.65 19.23
CA LYS A 506 -9.98 3.99 20.05
C LYS A 506 -9.88 3.36 21.43
N GLU A 507 -9.37 2.12 21.54
CA GLU A 507 -9.11 1.46 22.84
C GLU A 507 -8.07 2.21 23.69
N PHE A 508 -7.07 2.84 23.07
CA PHE A 508 -6.11 3.71 23.77
C PHE A 508 -6.64 5.12 24.07
N GLY A 509 -7.87 5.44 23.66
CA GLY A 509 -8.49 6.75 23.87
C GLY A 509 -7.94 7.87 23.00
N PHE A 510 -7.25 7.54 21.88
CA PHE A 510 -6.75 8.55 20.93
C PHE A 510 -7.85 9.11 20.02
N ILE A 511 -8.93 8.34 19.82
CA ILE A 511 -10.12 8.73 19.06
C ILE A 511 -11.27 8.80 20.05
N GLN A 512 -11.86 9.98 20.22
CA GLN A 512 -12.75 10.29 21.35
C GLN A 512 -14.20 10.60 20.93
N ASP A 513 -14.55 10.49 19.65
CA ASP A 513 -15.92 10.58 19.13
C ASP A 513 -16.23 9.34 18.25
N ASP A 514 -17.48 9.13 17.83
CA ASP A 514 -17.88 8.09 16.86
C ASP A 514 -17.52 8.46 15.42
N GLU A 515 -16.40 9.16 15.24
CA GLU A 515 -15.92 9.69 13.98
C GLU A 515 -14.52 9.16 13.72
N TRP A 516 -14.30 8.60 12.53
CA TRP A 516 -13.00 8.07 12.13
C TRP A 516 -12.22 9.08 11.29
N ILE A 517 -10.91 9.09 11.45
CA ILE A 517 -9.97 9.78 10.55
C ILE A 517 -9.29 8.76 9.67
N TRP A 518 -9.16 9.02 8.38
CA TRP A 518 -8.36 8.17 7.51
C TRP A 518 -6.90 8.60 7.56
N SER A 519 -6.04 7.80 8.20
CA SER A 519 -4.60 8.04 8.25
C SER A 519 -3.90 7.29 7.14
N ILE A 520 -3.19 7.99 6.26
CA ILE A 520 -2.59 7.41 5.06
C ILE A 520 -1.16 7.91 4.82
N TYR A 521 -0.26 6.99 4.48
CA TYR A 521 1.09 7.31 4.05
C TYR A 521 1.10 7.92 2.65
N LEU A 522 1.96 8.92 2.41
CA LEU A 522 1.96 9.70 1.17
C LEU A 522 2.11 8.83 -0.10
N ASN A 523 2.96 7.80 -0.08
CA ASN A 523 3.12 6.94 -1.25
C ASN A 523 1.94 5.98 -1.45
N ASP A 524 1.22 5.59 -0.40
CA ASP A 524 -0.02 4.83 -0.55
C ASP A 524 -1.11 5.69 -1.19
N LEU A 525 -1.20 6.97 -0.79
CA LEU A 525 -2.10 7.93 -1.43
C LEU A 525 -1.72 8.15 -2.89
N ARG A 526 -0.42 8.16 -3.21
CA ARG A 526 0.08 8.25 -4.59
C ARG A 526 -0.34 7.04 -5.41
N ILE A 527 -0.19 5.83 -4.87
CA ILE A 527 -0.66 4.59 -5.51
C ILE A 527 -2.18 4.66 -5.77
N ILE A 528 -2.98 5.05 -4.78
CA ILE A 528 -4.44 5.20 -4.95
C ILE A 528 -4.75 6.24 -6.04
N SER A 529 -4.02 7.36 -6.08
CA SER A 529 -4.20 8.40 -7.10
C SER A 529 -3.88 7.93 -8.52
N GLU A 530 -2.87 7.07 -8.67
CA GLU A 530 -2.49 6.50 -9.95
C GLU A 530 -3.47 5.42 -10.39
N ILE A 531 -4.03 4.64 -9.45
CA ILE A 531 -4.88 3.49 -9.76
C ILE A 531 -6.33 3.88 -10.03
N ILE A 532 -6.94 4.74 -9.21
CA ILE A 532 -8.33 5.20 -9.38
C ILE A 532 -8.54 5.79 -10.78
N GLU A 533 -9.62 5.38 -11.45
CA GLU A 533 -9.94 5.83 -12.81
C GLU A 533 -10.97 6.96 -12.83
N LEU A 534 -11.90 6.96 -11.87
CA LEU A 534 -12.99 7.93 -11.78
C LEU A 534 -13.07 8.53 -10.36
N PRO A 535 -13.32 9.85 -10.20
CA PRO A 535 -13.50 10.49 -8.90
C PRO A 535 -14.50 9.78 -7.99
N SER A 536 -15.61 9.31 -8.55
CA SER A 536 -16.65 8.61 -7.77
C SER A 536 -16.18 7.27 -7.20
N GLU A 537 -15.18 6.60 -7.81
CA GLU A 537 -14.59 5.39 -7.23
C GLU A 537 -13.87 5.70 -5.93
N PHE A 538 -13.11 6.80 -5.89
CA PHE A 538 -12.47 7.27 -4.67
C PHE A 538 -13.50 7.64 -3.60
N LEU A 539 -14.61 8.29 -3.98
CA LEU A 539 -15.69 8.61 -3.04
C LEU A 539 -16.36 7.37 -2.43
N VAL A 540 -16.50 6.29 -3.20
CA VAL A 540 -17.01 5.01 -2.68
C VAL A 540 -15.96 4.34 -1.80
N TYR A 541 -14.70 4.34 -2.23
CA TYR A 541 -13.59 3.79 -1.48
C TYR A 541 -13.45 4.44 -0.11
N ILE A 542 -13.34 5.77 -0.04
CA ILE A 542 -13.12 6.48 1.23
C ILE A 542 -14.26 6.26 2.23
N GLU A 543 -15.51 6.22 1.75
CA GLU A 543 -16.67 5.94 2.60
C GLU A 543 -16.60 4.52 3.20
N ARG A 544 -16.29 3.52 2.38
CA ARG A 544 -16.20 2.13 2.85
C ARG A 544 -14.94 1.86 3.66
N ARG A 545 -13.83 2.52 3.33
CA ARG A 545 -12.58 2.45 4.07
C ARG A 545 -12.70 3.06 5.46
N ILE A 546 -13.44 4.15 5.60
CA ILE A 546 -13.77 4.74 6.90
C ILE A 546 -14.65 3.79 7.69
N LYS A 547 -15.70 3.25 7.05
CA LYS A 547 -16.64 2.30 7.67
C LYS A 547 -15.99 0.97 8.06
N TYR A 548 -14.93 0.55 7.37
CA TYR A 548 -14.15 -0.64 7.72
C TYR A 548 -13.68 -0.62 9.18
N ASN A 549 -13.41 0.56 9.76
CA ASN A 549 -13.03 0.69 11.18
C ASN A 549 -14.14 0.26 12.17
N ASP A 550 -15.40 0.13 11.71
CA ASP A 550 -16.52 -0.38 12.50
C ASP A 550 -16.50 -1.92 12.63
N PHE A 551 -15.58 -2.60 11.94
CA PHE A 551 -15.44 -4.07 11.92
C PHE A 551 -14.10 -4.51 12.53
N PRO A 552 -13.86 -4.30 13.84
CA PRO A 552 -12.58 -4.61 14.49
C PRO A 552 -12.20 -6.10 14.41
N GLN A 553 -13.14 -7.00 14.14
CA GLN A 553 -12.89 -8.42 13.92
C GLN A 553 -12.17 -8.71 12.59
N ILE A 554 -12.12 -7.79 11.64
CA ILE A 554 -11.43 -7.98 10.36
C ILE A 554 -10.09 -7.26 10.40
N LYS A 555 -9.00 -7.97 10.09
CA LYS A 555 -7.65 -7.42 10.07
C LYS A 555 -7.03 -7.60 8.70
N MET A 556 -6.48 -6.50 8.18
CA MET A 556 -5.60 -6.44 7.00
C MET A 556 -4.31 -5.73 7.41
N ALA A 557 -3.18 -6.14 6.85
CA ALA A 557 -1.87 -5.72 7.34
C ALA A 557 -1.60 -4.24 7.02
N GLU A 558 -1.87 -3.81 5.78
CA GLU A 558 -1.51 -2.47 5.31
C GLU A 558 -2.63 -1.82 4.46
N GLU A 559 -2.51 -0.51 4.18
CA GLU A 559 -3.54 0.24 3.46
C GLU A 559 -3.73 -0.26 2.01
N ILE A 560 -2.64 -0.69 1.37
CA ILE A 560 -2.67 -1.24 0.00
C ILE A 560 -3.40 -2.58 -0.05
N ASP A 561 -3.40 -3.38 1.03
CA ASP A 561 -4.23 -4.59 1.11
C ASP A 561 -5.72 -4.24 1.14
N ILE A 562 -6.11 -3.23 1.95
CA ILE A 562 -7.49 -2.77 2.04
C ILE A 562 -7.94 -2.18 0.70
N PHE A 563 -7.08 -1.42 0.03
CA PHE A 563 -7.36 -0.88 -1.29
C PHE A 563 -7.45 -1.98 -2.35
N GLY A 564 -6.55 -2.96 -2.34
CA GLY A 564 -6.62 -4.14 -3.19
C GLY A 564 -7.93 -4.91 -3.02
N TYR A 565 -8.36 -5.10 -1.77
CA TYR A 565 -9.65 -5.71 -1.43
C TYR A 565 -10.83 -4.86 -1.92
N PHE A 566 -10.73 -3.53 -1.85
CA PHE A 566 -11.74 -2.66 -2.43
C PHE A 566 -11.84 -2.85 -3.95
N LEU A 567 -10.71 -2.92 -4.67
CA LEU A 567 -10.71 -3.06 -6.12
C LEU A 567 -11.34 -4.37 -6.59
N SER A 568 -11.04 -5.48 -5.90
CA SER A 568 -11.56 -6.81 -6.22
C SER A 568 -12.96 -7.07 -5.64
N GLU A 569 -13.14 -6.80 -4.35
CA GLU A 569 -14.29 -7.23 -3.57
C GLU A 569 -15.22 -6.09 -3.15
N GLY A 570 -14.70 -4.87 -2.97
CA GLY A 570 -15.49 -3.67 -2.75
C GLY A 570 -15.83 -3.37 -1.29
N LEU A 571 -15.28 -4.11 -0.31
CA LEU A 571 -15.43 -3.87 1.14
C LEU A 571 -16.90 -3.90 1.63
N TYR A 572 -17.63 -4.99 1.39
CA TYR A 572 -19.07 -5.12 1.72
C TYR A 572 -19.34 -5.87 3.04
N PHE A 573 -18.98 -5.29 4.19
CA PHE A 573 -19.11 -5.98 5.49
C PHE A 573 -20.43 -5.74 6.24
N ASP A 574 -21.25 -4.77 5.79
CA ASP A 574 -22.45 -4.29 6.49
C ASP A 574 -23.51 -5.34 6.78
N ASP A 575 -23.64 -6.31 5.89
CA ASP A 575 -24.73 -7.29 5.89
C ASP A 575 -24.25 -8.66 6.41
N ILE A 576 -23.15 -8.70 7.18
CA ILE A 576 -22.57 -9.93 7.77
C ILE A 576 -22.90 -10.00 9.27
N ASP A 577 -23.45 -11.13 9.72
CA ASP A 577 -23.66 -11.42 11.15
C ASP A 577 -22.39 -12.04 11.77
N PHE A 578 -21.56 -11.18 12.36
CA PHE A 578 -20.32 -11.60 13.01
C PHE A 578 -20.57 -12.26 14.37
N PRO A 579 -19.72 -13.21 14.79
CA PRO A 579 -19.79 -13.76 16.14
C PRO A 579 -19.60 -12.68 17.22
N LYS A 580 -20.32 -12.81 18.35
CA LYS A 580 -20.32 -11.81 19.43
C LYS A 580 -18.99 -11.70 20.20
N SER A 581 -18.17 -12.75 20.21
CA SER A 581 -16.85 -12.75 20.85
C SER A 581 -15.93 -13.81 20.25
N GLY A 582 -14.61 -13.61 20.40
CA GLY A 582 -13.60 -14.62 20.05
C GLY A 582 -13.37 -14.86 18.56
N PHE A 583 -13.91 -14.02 17.67
CA PHE A 583 -13.73 -14.15 16.23
C PHE A 583 -12.80 -13.05 15.69
N MET A 584 -11.82 -13.47 14.90
CA MET A 584 -10.94 -12.59 14.14
C MET A 584 -10.72 -13.20 12.75
N LEU A 585 -10.99 -12.41 11.72
CA LEU A 585 -10.68 -12.73 10.33
C LEU A 585 -9.44 -11.95 9.94
N ASN A 586 -8.31 -12.64 9.83
CA ASN A 586 -7.11 -12.10 9.21
C ASN A 586 -7.18 -12.36 7.71
N ILE A 587 -7.30 -11.30 6.93
CA ILE A 587 -7.22 -11.34 5.48
C ILE A 587 -5.75 -11.16 5.13
N ASP A 588 -5.18 -12.11 4.39
CA ASP A 588 -3.78 -12.06 3.99
C ASP A 588 -3.50 -10.95 2.96
N SER A 589 -2.22 -10.68 2.73
CA SER A 589 -1.76 -9.68 1.76
C SER A 589 -1.94 -10.10 0.30
N SER A 590 -2.71 -11.15 0.00
CA SER A 590 -2.91 -11.58 -1.39
C SER A 590 -3.70 -10.57 -2.22
N PHE A 591 -4.42 -9.65 -1.57
CA PHE A 591 -5.23 -8.63 -2.23
C PHE A 591 -4.42 -7.47 -2.83
N SER A 592 -3.23 -7.17 -2.31
CA SER A 592 -2.30 -6.19 -2.89
C SER A 592 -1.52 -6.75 -4.09
N LYS A 593 -1.46 -8.09 -4.25
CA LYS A 593 -0.67 -8.77 -5.30
C LYS A 593 -0.83 -8.21 -6.71
N ASN A 594 -2.05 -7.89 -7.15
CA ASN A 594 -2.25 -7.34 -8.50
C ASN A 594 -1.68 -5.92 -8.65
N ILE A 595 -1.66 -5.15 -7.57
CA ILE A 595 -1.01 -3.84 -7.50
C ILE A 595 0.51 -4.02 -7.54
N ASP A 596 1.05 -4.96 -6.77
CA ASP A 596 2.48 -5.27 -6.76
C ASP A 596 2.99 -5.70 -8.13
N LEU A 597 2.30 -6.66 -8.77
CA LEU A 597 2.64 -7.12 -10.12
C LEU A 597 2.62 -5.95 -11.11
N TYR A 598 1.62 -5.07 -11.04
CA TYR A 598 1.53 -3.92 -11.93
C TYR A 598 2.73 -2.98 -11.79
N TYR A 599 3.14 -2.64 -10.57
CA TYR A 599 4.30 -1.77 -10.36
C TYR A 599 5.62 -2.47 -10.63
N HIS A 600 5.80 -3.74 -10.26
CA HIS A 600 6.99 -4.50 -10.64
C HIS A 600 7.17 -4.61 -12.16
N TRP A 601 6.08 -4.72 -12.92
CA TRP A 601 6.16 -4.61 -14.38
C TRP A 601 6.50 -3.20 -14.85
N LYS A 602 5.87 -2.17 -14.29
CA LYS A 602 6.14 -0.76 -14.64
C LYS A 602 7.61 -0.39 -14.41
N GLU A 603 8.22 -0.95 -13.36
CA GLU A 603 9.64 -0.79 -13.00
C GLU A 603 10.59 -1.70 -13.80
N GLY A 604 10.06 -2.56 -14.67
CA GLY A 604 10.86 -3.46 -15.53
C GLY A 604 11.36 -4.73 -14.85
N ALA A 605 10.91 -5.05 -13.63
CA ALA A 605 11.22 -6.30 -12.94
C ALA A 605 10.49 -7.52 -13.55
N LEU A 606 9.37 -7.28 -14.25
CA LEU A 606 8.62 -8.30 -14.98
C LEU A 606 8.63 -8.02 -16.47
N ASN A 607 8.82 -9.08 -17.27
CA ASN A 607 8.82 -8.98 -18.74
C ASN A 607 7.40 -8.90 -19.32
N GLU A 608 6.42 -9.52 -18.65
CA GLU A 608 5.04 -9.60 -19.13
C GLU A 608 4.23 -8.38 -18.71
N VAL A 609 3.51 -7.81 -19.68
CA VAL A 609 2.61 -6.67 -19.43
C VAL A 609 1.54 -7.04 -18.43
N GLN A 610 1.54 -6.32 -17.31
CA GLN A 610 0.54 -6.48 -16.26
C GLN A 610 -0.61 -5.50 -16.48
N LYS A 611 -1.83 -5.99 -16.32
CA LYS A 611 -3.03 -5.15 -16.41
C LYS A 611 -3.10 -4.25 -15.19
N LYS A 612 -3.35 -2.96 -15.41
CA LYS A 612 -3.64 -2.01 -14.33
C LYS A 612 -4.84 -2.50 -13.50
N PRO A 613 -4.71 -2.65 -12.17
CA PRO A 613 -5.84 -2.95 -11.30
C PRO A 613 -6.94 -1.89 -11.44
N ALA A 614 -8.19 -2.31 -11.39
CA ALA A 614 -9.33 -1.42 -11.52
C ALA A 614 -10.47 -1.86 -10.61
N PHE A 615 -11.24 -0.90 -10.11
CA PHE A 615 -12.44 -1.22 -9.34
C PHE A 615 -13.41 -2.02 -10.21
N PHE A 616 -13.86 -3.17 -9.71
CA PHE A 616 -14.66 -4.15 -10.46
C PHE A 616 -13.94 -4.81 -11.65
N ASP A 617 -12.66 -5.14 -11.53
CA ASP A 617 -11.93 -5.76 -12.64
C ASP A 617 -12.57 -7.07 -13.17
N GLY A 618 -13.32 -7.79 -12.33
CA GLY A 618 -14.12 -8.96 -12.70
C GLY A 618 -15.46 -8.66 -13.41
N CYS A 619 -15.93 -7.42 -13.45
CA CYS A 619 -17.21 -7.02 -14.03
C CYS A 619 -17.05 -6.52 -15.47
N LYS A 620 -17.04 -7.45 -16.44
CA LYS A 620 -16.86 -7.12 -17.88
C LYS A 620 -17.89 -6.13 -18.44
N ASN A 621 -19.11 -6.13 -17.91
CA ASN A 621 -20.24 -5.32 -18.38
C ASN A 621 -20.66 -4.21 -17.40
N ASN A 622 -19.69 -3.57 -16.74
CA ASN A 622 -19.98 -2.50 -15.79
C ASN A 622 -20.53 -1.21 -16.45
N ILE A 623 -21.04 -0.31 -15.60
CA ILE A 623 -21.61 1.00 -16.00
C ILE A 623 -20.65 2.17 -15.77
N LYS A 624 -19.33 1.95 -15.71
CA LYS A 624 -18.36 3.05 -15.53
C LYS A 624 -18.48 4.13 -16.61
N PHE A 625 -18.79 3.74 -17.86
CA PHE A 625 -19.03 4.69 -18.96
C PHE A 625 -20.18 5.67 -18.67
N LEU A 626 -21.21 5.22 -17.94
CA LEU A 626 -22.35 6.04 -17.56
C LEU A 626 -21.93 7.03 -16.47
N VAL A 627 -21.20 6.54 -15.46
CA VAL A 627 -20.65 7.35 -14.37
C VAL A 627 -19.76 8.45 -14.93
N GLU A 628 -18.81 8.11 -15.78
CA GLU A 628 -17.90 9.08 -16.43
C GLU A 628 -18.67 10.18 -17.18
N LYS A 629 -19.75 9.82 -17.89
CA LYS A 629 -20.58 10.81 -18.59
C LYS A 629 -21.37 11.69 -17.63
N ILE A 630 -21.85 11.15 -16.51
CA ILE A 630 -22.56 11.92 -15.48
C ILE A 630 -21.59 12.89 -14.78
N GLU A 631 -20.39 12.45 -14.42
CA GLU A 631 -19.37 13.32 -13.81
C GLU A 631 -19.04 14.52 -14.71
N LYS A 632 -18.89 14.27 -16.02
CA LYS A 632 -18.64 15.34 -17.02
C LYS A 632 -19.75 16.38 -17.15
N THR A 633 -20.94 16.14 -16.61
CA THR A 633 -21.99 17.16 -16.58
C THR A 633 -21.68 18.30 -15.60
N ASN A 634 -20.88 18.03 -14.56
CA ASN A 634 -20.59 18.94 -13.44
C ASN A 634 -21.86 19.56 -12.81
N LYS A 635 -23.03 18.91 -12.94
CA LYS A 635 -24.26 19.34 -12.27
C LYS A 635 -24.15 19.03 -10.78
N LYS A 636 -24.63 19.93 -9.93
CA LYS A 636 -24.68 19.73 -8.46
C LYS A 636 -25.31 18.38 -8.12
N ASN A 637 -24.77 17.70 -7.12
CA ASN A 637 -25.20 16.39 -6.62
C ASN A 637 -24.95 15.22 -7.57
N PHE A 638 -24.14 15.38 -8.61
CA PHE A 638 -23.74 14.25 -9.45
C PHE A 638 -23.05 13.15 -8.62
N SER A 639 -22.27 13.54 -7.59
CA SER A 639 -21.51 12.61 -6.76
C SER A 639 -22.42 11.65 -5.99
N ILE A 640 -23.61 12.10 -5.58
CA ILE A 640 -24.60 11.25 -4.90
C ILE A 640 -25.08 10.16 -5.85
N LEU A 641 -25.40 10.55 -7.09
CA LEU A 641 -25.89 9.62 -8.11
C LEU A 641 -24.81 8.63 -8.54
N THR A 642 -23.59 9.10 -8.80
CA THR A 642 -22.50 8.24 -9.28
C THR A 642 -22.00 7.28 -8.21
N LYS A 643 -21.89 7.72 -6.95
CA LYS A 643 -21.61 6.83 -5.81
C LYS A 643 -22.69 5.76 -5.68
N PHE A 644 -23.97 6.14 -5.78
CA PHE A 644 -25.08 5.18 -5.78
C PHE A 644 -24.90 4.15 -6.89
N LEU A 645 -24.66 4.59 -8.13
CA LEU A 645 -24.49 3.69 -9.27
C LEU A 645 -23.31 2.74 -9.07
N LEU A 646 -22.17 3.22 -8.59
CA LEU A 646 -20.98 2.40 -8.33
C LEU A 646 -21.11 1.49 -7.11
N SER A 647 -22.07 1.75 -6.22
CA SER A 647 -22.30 0.92 -5.03
C SER A 647 -23.05 -0.39 -5.33
N LEU A 648 -23.53 -0.55 -6.56
CA LEU A 648 -24.30 -1.70 -7.02
C LEU A 648 -23.40 -2.88 -7.38
N ASP A 649 -23.97 -4.08 -7.43
CA ASP A 649 -23.22 -5.28 -7.78
C ASP A 649 -23.05 -5.46 -9.31
N CYS A 650 -22.18 -6.41 -9.67
CA CYS A 650 -21.85 -6.70 -11.07
C CYS A 650 -23.08 -7.08 -11.89
N TYR A 651 -24.00 -7.87 -11.31
CA TYR A 651 -25.23 -8.29 -11.98
C TYR A 651 -26.14 -7.09 -12.29
N THR A 652 -26.28 -6.19 -11.32
CA THR A 652 -27.07 -4.97 -11.45
C THR A 652 -26.47 -4.05 -12.51
N HIS A 653 -25.15 -3.88 -12.54
CA HIS A 653 -24.50 -3.09 -13.57
C HIS A 653 -24.80 -3.62 -14.97
N GLU A 654 -24.66 -4.93 -15.18
CA GLU A 654 -24.96 -5.56 -16.46
C GLU A 654 -26.43 -5.35 -16.86
N LEU A 655 -27.35 -5.54 -15.92
CA LEU A 655 -28.78 -5.32 -16.16
C LEU A 655 -29.08 -3.86 -16.53
N ILE A 656 -28.51 -2.88 -15.81
CA ILE A 656 -28.67 -1.46 -16.13
C ILE A 656 -28.15 -1.17 -17.55
N LYS A 657 -26.97 -1.69 -17.91
CA LYS A 657 -26.38 -1.52 -19.24
C LYS A 657 -27.26 -2.10 -20.34
N GLU A 658 -27.84 -3.28 -20.13
CA GLU A 658 -28.81 -3.86 -21.06
C GLU A 658 -30.05 -2.97 -21.22
N GLN A 659 -30.60 -2.46 -20.12
CA GLN A 659 -31.79 -1.59 -20.18
C GLN A 659 -31.51 -0.26 -20.89
N ILE A 660 -30.32 0.33 -20.65
CA ILE A 660 -29.86 1.52 -21.39
C ILE A 660 -29.77 1.21 -22.89
N THR A 661 -29.24 0.05 -23.26
CA THR A 661 -29.15 -0.38 -24.67
C THR A 661 -30.53 -0.48 -25.33
N LEU A 662 -31.54 -0.99 -24.61
CA LEU A 662 -32.92 -1.04 -25.12
C LEU A 662 -33.53 0.35 -25.28
N ILE A 663 -33.23 1.29 -24.38
CA ILE A 663 -33.65 2.70 -24.51
C ILE A 663 -33.02 3.32 -25.76
N ILE A 664 -31.71 3.17 -25.96
CA ILE A 664 -31.00 3.71 -27.14
C ILE A 664 -31.57 3.12 -28.44
N LYS A 665 -31.90 1.83 -28.46
CA LYS A 665 -32.53 1.15 -29.61
C LYS A 665 -34.02 1.50 -29.80
N SER A 666 -34.58 2.38 -28.97
CA SER A 666 -36.01 2.74 -28.97
C SER A 666 -36.95 1.53 -28.78
N GLN A 667 -36.45 0.45 -28.17
CA GLN A 667 -37.21 -0.75 -27.81
C GLN A 667 -37.81 -0.64 -26.40
N ARG A 668 -37.41 0.38 -25.65
CA ARG A 668 -37.90 0.70 -24.32
C ARG A 668 -37.94 2.21 -24.14
N THR A 669 -38.96 2.72 -23.44
CA THR A 669 -39.15 4.15 -23.18
C THR A 669 -38.43 4.61 -21.93
N ASP A 670 -38.58 3.84 -20.86
CA ASP A 670 -38.08 4.16 -19.53
C ASP A 670 -37.84 2.90 -18.67
N PHE A 671 -36.99 3.02 -17.67
CA PHE A 671 -36.95 2.10 -16.54
C PHE A 671 -36.58 2.82 -15.26
N HIS A 672 -36.92 2.23 -14.12
CA HIS A 672 -36.52 2.78 -12.83
C HIS A 672 -36.00 1.69 -11.91
N THR A 673 -35.16 2.12 -10.99
CA THR A 673 -34.61 1.31 -9.91
C THR A 673 -34.44 2.17 -8.66
N TYR A 674 -34.21 1.55 -7.51
CA TYR A 674 -34.12 2.25 -6.24
C TYR A 674 -33.40 1.38 -5.19
N ILE A 675 -32.90 2.02 -4.14
CA ILE A 675 -32.48 1.36 -2.91
C ILE A 675 -33.21 2.04 -1.75
N ASP A 676 -34.07 1.27 -1.07
CA ASP A 676 -34.88 1.77 0.05
C ASP A 676 -33.99 2.34 1.17
N ASN A 677 -32.94 1.61 1.58
CA ASN A 677 -32.04 2.02 2.66
C ASN A 677 -31.25 3.30 2.35
N ALA A 678 -30.94 3.56 1.08
CA ALA A 678 -30.23 4.77 0.66
C ALA A 678 -31.19 5.95 0.43
N ASN A 679 -32.51 5.72 0.47
CA ASN A 679 -33.53 6.71 0.13
C ASN A 679 -33.28 7.36 -1.25
N ILE A 680 -32.78 6.58 -2.21
CA ILE A 680 -32.46 7.03 -3.58
C ILE A 680 -33.23 6.19 -4.59
N GLY A 681 -33.96 6.86 -5.47
CA GLY A 681 -34.54 6.30 -6.68
C GLY A 681 -33.85 6.86 -7.92
N VAL A 682 -33.76 6.05 -8.97
CA VAL A 682 -33.20 6.45 -10.26
C VAL A 682 -34.15 6.02 -11.37
N VAL A 683 -34.57 6.97 -12.20
CA VAL A 683 -35.33 6.73 -13.43
C VAL A 683 -34.42 7.01 -14.62
N PHE A 684 -34.43 6.12 -15.60
CA PHE A 684 -33.74 6.28 -16.87
C PHE A 684 -34.79 6.49 -17.94
N VAL A 685 -34.64 7.53 -18.74
CA VAL A 685 -35.65 7.92 -19.76
C VAL A 685 -35.01 8.27 -21.08
N SER A 686 -35.71 7.99 -22.17
CA SER A 686 -35.34 8.53 -23.48
C SER A 686 -35.72 10.02 -23.57
N LYS A 687 -34.78 10.87 -24.00
CA LYS A 687 -35.01 12.31 -24.22
C LYS A 687 -36.16 12.61 -25.18
N LYS A 688 -36.47 11.70 -26.11
CA LYS A 688 -37.46 11.91 -27.18
C LYS A 688 -38.91 11.81 -26.73
N ILE A 689 -39.17 11.28 -25.52
CA ILE A 689 -40.49 10.74 -25.17
C ILE A 689 -41.22 11.58 -24.13
N TYR A 690 -40.49 12.25 -23.23
CA TYR A 690 -41.10 12.88 -22.07
C TYR A 690 -40.84 14.39 -22.01
N THR A 691 -41.86 15.14 -21.59
CA THR A 691 -41.72 16.51 -21.10
C THR A 691 -41.31 16.52 -19.63
N TYR A 692 -40.75 17.62 -19.14
CA TYR A 692 -40.34 17.79 -17.74
C TYR A 692 -41.51 17.50 -16.76
N ASP A 693 -42.69 18.06 -17.01
CA ASP A 693 -43.86 17.88 -16.14
C ASP A 693 -44.32 16.42 -16.08
N GLN A 694 -44.27 15.70 -17.21
CA GLN A 694 -44.59 14.28 -17.26
C GLN A 694 -43.59 13.45 -16.45
N LEU A 695 -42.29 13.75 -16.55
CA LEU A 695 -41.26 13.07 -15.76
C LEU A 695 -41.46 13.33 -14.26
N TYR A 696 -41.70 14.60 -13.89
CA TYR A 696 -41.91 14.97 -12.50
C TYR A 696 -43.11 14.23 -11.90
N GLN A 697 -44.26 14.21 -12.58
CA GLN A 697 -45.46 13.51 -12.11
C GLN A 697 -45.28 11.99 -12.04
N GLN A 698 -44.55 11.41 -12.99
CA GLN A 698 -44.27 9.97 -12.99
C GLN A 698 -43.30 9.59 -11.86
N CYS A 699 -42.27 10.39 -11.63
CA CYS A 699 -41.34 10.20 -10.52
C CYS A 699 -42.01 10.42 -9.16
N GLU A 700 -42.89 11.43 -9.03
CA GLU A 700 -43.69 11.66 -7.83
C GLU A 700 -44.55 10.44 -7.46
N LEU A 701 -45.12 9.77 -8.47
CA LEU A 701 -45.88 8.55 -8.26
C LEU A 701 -45.01 7.42 -7.70
N TYR A 702 -43.80 7.24 -8.23
CA TYR A 702 -42.85 6.23 -7.75
C TYR A 702 -42.31 6.57 -6.36
N ALA A 703 -42.00 7.85 -6.12
CA ALA A 703 -41.61 8.38 -4.82
C ALA A 703 -42.67 8.08 -3.77
N TYR A 704 -43.94 8.39 -4.06
CA TYR A 704 -45.05 8.17 -3.15
C TYR A 704 -45.32 6.69 -2.88
N GLU A 705 -45.22 5.84 -3.92
CA GLU A 705 -45.37 4.39 -3.80
C GLU A 705 -44.32 3.79 -2.85
N ARG A 706 -43.08 4.26 -2.96
CA ARG A 706 -41.92 3.68 -2.26
C ARG A 706 -41.55 4.39 -0.97
N LYS A 707 -42.12 5.56 -0.73
CA LYS A 707 -41.71 6.46 0.36
C LYS A 707 -40.23 6.84 0.26
N ILE A 708 -39.77 7.07 -0.97
CA ILE A 708 -38.42 7.54 -1.28
C ILE A 708 -38.49 9.01 -1.67
N ASN A 709 -37.70 9.86 -1.02
CA ASN A 709 -37.79 11.30 -1.20
C ASN A 709 -36.85 11.81 -2.29
N ASN A 710 -35.69 11.19 -2.49
CA ASN A 710 -34.68 11.67 -3.43
C ASN A 710 -34.67 10.83 -4.71
N TRP A 711 -34.96 11.46 -5.85
CA TRP A 711 -35.04 10.79 -7.14
C TRP A 711 -34.16 11.47 -8.18
N PHE A 712 -33.35 10.69 -8.86
CA PHE A 712 -32.58 11.14 -10.02
C PHE A 712 -33.24 10.66 -11.30
N VAL A 713 -33.26 11.51 -12.32
CA VAL A 713 -33.74 11.19 -13.65
C VAL A 713 -32.58 11.29 -14.63
N ILE A 714 -32.06 10.14 -15.06
CA ILE A 714 -31.02 10.04 -16.09
C ILE A 714 -31.69 10.11 -17.46
N ILE A 715 -31.35 11.15 -18.21
CA ILE A 715 -31.87 11.44 -19.54
C ILE A 715 -30.86 10.92 -20.56
N ILE A 716 -31.30 9.94 -21.35
CA ILE A 716 -30.48 9.28 -22.36
C ILE A 716 -30.87 9.81 -23.75
N ASP A 717 -29.88 10.37 -24.45
CA ASP A 717 -29.93 10.67 -25.88
C ASP A 717 -28.99 9.73 -26.64
N ASN A 718 -29.05 9.74 -27.98
CA ASN A 718 -28.21 8.88 -28.82
C ASN A 718 -26.70 9.06 -28.52
N ASP A 719 -26.26 10.31 -28.27
CA ASP A 719 -24.85 10.65 -28.08
C ASP A 719 -24.52 11.27 -26.72
N SER A 720 -25.51 11.73 -25.95
CA SER A 720 -25.32 12.43 -24.67
C SER A 720 -26.09 11.80 -23.52
N ILE A 721 -25.56 11.95 -22.31
CA ILE A 721 -26.25 11.63 -21.05
C ILE A 721 -26.32 12.90 -20.23
N ASP A 722 -27.47 13.14 -19.62
CA ASP A 722 -27.68 14.21 -18.65
C ASP A 722 -28.51 13.68 -17.47
N PHE A 723 -28.63 14.43 -16.38
CA PHE A 723 -29.52 14.07 -15.29
C PHE A 723 -30.19 15.28 -14.63
N GLU A 724 -31.33 15.01 -13.99
CA GLU A 724 -32.05 15.94 -13.10
C GLU A 724 -32.26 15.28 -11.73
N GLN A 725 -32.40 16.09 -10.68
CA GLN A 725 -32.70 15.62 -9.33
C GLN A 725 -34.02 16.23 -8.84
N PHE A 726 -34.91 15.38 -8.36
CA PHE A 726 -36.20 15.76 -7.78
C PHE A 726 -36.27 15.33 -6.31
N TYR A 727 -36.81 16.21 -5.47
CA TYR A 727 -37.06 15.94 -4.08
C TYR A 727 -38.57 15.98 -3.79
N TYR A 728 -39.08 14.92 -3.16
CA TYR A 728 -40.49 14.76 -2.83
C TYR A 728 -40.69 14.61 -1.32
N GLU A 729 -41.63 15.36 -0.75
CA GLU A 729 -41.96 15.28 0.68
C GLU A 729 -42.80 14.06 1.05
N ASN A 730 -43.39 13.37 0.06
CA ASN A 730 -44.22 12.18 0.23
C ASN A 730 -45.42 12.34 1.19
N LYS A 731 -45.97 13.56 1.29
CA LYS A 731 -47.19 13.87 2.06
C LYS A 731 -48.39 13.07 1.55
N PRO A 732 -49.29 12.58 2.44
CA PRO A 732 -50.51 11.87 2.04
C PRO A 732 -51.33 12.63 1.00
N SER A 733 -51.78 11.92 -0.04
CA SER A 733 -52.54 12.50 -1.16
C SER A 733 -53.48 11.46 -1.74
N GLU A 734 -54.79 11.71 -1.68
CA GLU A 734 -55.83 10.83 -2.22
C GLU A 734 -55.60 10.56 -3.72
N LEU A 735 -55.23 11.60 -4.47
CA LEU A 735 -54.93 11.48 -5.91
C LEU A 735 -53.74 10.54 -6.18
N LEU A 736 -52.67 10.63 -5.39
CA LEU A 736 -51.51 9.75 -5.55
C LEU A 736 -51.85 8.32 -5.11
N GLU A 737 -52.66 8.13 -4.09
CA GLU A 737 -53.14 6.81 -3.66
C GLU A 737 -53.95 6.10 -4.75
N GLU A 738 -54.86 6.80 -5.41
CA GLU A 738 -55.62 6.28 -6.54
C GLU A 738 -54.69 5.90 -7.71
N LYS A 739 -53.74 6.78 -8.06
CA LYS A 739 -52.76 6.53 -9.12
C LYS A 739 -51.86 5.32 -8.80
N VAL A 740 -51.42 5.16 -7.55
CA VAL A 740 -50.62 4.00 -7.11
C VAL A 740 -51.44 2.71 -7.21
N ALA A 741 -52.72 2.74 -6.83
CA ALA A 741 -53.61 1.59 -6.97
C ALA A 741 -53.78 1.18 -8.45
N GLY A 742 -53.95 2.17 -9.34
CA GLY A 742 -53.98 1.94 -10.79
C GLY A 742 -52.68 1.33 -11.32
N LEU A 743 -51.53 1.85 -10.90
CA LEU A 743 -50.20 1.35 -11.28
C LEU A 743 -49.98 -0.12 -10.87
N LYS A 744 -50.39 -0.49 -9.64
CA LYS A 744 -50.32 -1.88 -9.15
C LYS A 744 -51.13 -2.83 -10.02
N LYS A 745 -52.34 -2.41 -10.42
CA LYS A 745 -53.23 -3.21 -11.27
C LYS A 745 -52.64 -3.40 -12.68
N TYR A 746 -52.08 -2.34 -13.26
CA TYR A 746 -51.41 -2.39 -14.55
C TYR A 746 -50.23 -3.38 -14.57
N ARG A 747 -49.35 -3.33 -13.56
CA ARG A 747 -48.19 -4.24 -13.48
C ARG A 747 -48.59 -5.71 -13.34
N LEU A 748 -49.65 -5.99 -12.57
CA LEU A 748 -50.21 -7.34 -12.46
C LEU A 748 -50.74 -7.85 -13.80
N GLN A 749 -51.46 -7.00 -14.54
CA GLN A 749 -51.98 -7.35 -15.86
C GLN A 749 -50.87 -7.66 -16.87
N GLN A 750 -49.83 -6.81 -16.93
CA GLN A 750 -48.69 -7.08 -17.81
C GLN A 750 -47.97 -8.39 -17.50
N THR A 751 -47.88 -8.75 -16.22
CA THR A 751 -47.22 -10.02 -15.82
C THR A 751 -48.02 -11.23 -16.28
N LEU A 752 -49.36 -11.14 -16.22
CA LEU A 752 -50.26 -12.17 -16.75
C LEU A 752 -50.16 -12.28 -18.28
N GLU A 753 -50.08 -11.16 -18.98
CA GLU A 753 -49.94 -11.10 -20.44
C GLU A 753 -48.58 -11.67 -20.91
N ALA A 754 -47.50 -11.42 -20.18
CA ALA A 754 -46.18 -11.96 -20.45
C ALA A 754 -46.04 -13.48 -20.17
N LYS A 755 -47.07 -14.14 -19.62
CA LYS A 755 -47.10 -15.57 -19.23
C LYS A 755 -45.91 -16.00 -18.35
N LYS A 756 -45.28 -15.07 -17.64
CA LYS A 756 -44.12 -15.35 -16.77
C LYS A 756 -44.64 -15.90 -15.44
N LYS A 757 -44.31 -17.15 -15.10
CA LYS A 757 -44.60 -17.70 -13.76
C LYS A 757 -43.74 -16.97 -12.73
N VAL A 758 -44.37 -16.46 -11.69
CA VAL A 758 -43.68 -15.87 -10.52
C VAL A 758 -43.25 -17.01 -9.60
N GLY A 759 -41.95 -17.11 -9.36
CA GLY A 759 -41.34 -18.09 -8.47
C GLY A 759 -41.71 -17.87 -7.00
N ARG A 760 -41.59 -18.92 -6.19
CA ARG A 760 -41.77 -18.82 -4.73
C ARG A 760 -40.69 -17.90 -4.16
N ASN A 761 -41.09 -16.96 -3.31
CA ASN A 761 -40.22 -15.92 -2.71
C ASN A 761 -39.70 -14.85 -3.69
N GLU A 762 -40.05 -14.89 -4.98
CA GLU A 762 -39.79 -13.78 -5.90
C GLU A 762 -40.64 -12.56 -5.50
N THR A 763 -40.19 -11.36 -5.83
CA THR A 763 -40.95 -10.14 -5.51
C THR A 763 -42.28 -10.11 -6.26
N CYS A 764 -43.34 -9.73 -5.53
CA CYS A 764 -44.67 -9.65 -6.10
C CYS A 764 -44.70 -8.65 -7.28
N PRO A 765 -45.21 -9.05 -8.46
CA PRO A 765 -45.20 -8.20 -9.66
C PRO A 765 -46.02 -6.91 -9.52
N CYS A 766 -46.89 -6.79 -8.52
CA CYS A 766 -47.63 -5.54 -8.28
C CYS A 766 -46.71 -4.37 -7.88
N GLY A 767 -45.45 -4.64 -7.49
CA GLY A 767 -44.51 -3.62 -7.07
C GLY A 767 -44.63 -3.18 -5.61
N SER A 768 -45.37 -3.95 -4.80
CA SER A 768 -45.52 -3.68 -3.36
C SER A 768 -44.26 -3.94 -2.51
N GLY A 769 -43.17 -4.42 -3.11
CA GLY A 769 -41.96 -4.85 -2.39
C GLY A 769 -42.10 -6.18 -1.63
N LYS A 770 -43.32 -6.72 -1.45
CA LYS A 770 -43.55 -7.99 -0.74
C LYS A 770 -43.13 -9.19 -1.59
N LYS A 771 -42.54 -10.21 -0.97
CA LYS A 771 -42.26 -11.51 -1.60
C LYS A 771 -43.57 -12.26 -1.88
N TYR A 772 -43.65 -12.90 -3.04
CA TYR A 772 -44.73 -13.80 -3.44
C TYR A 772 -44.59 -15.11 -2.68
N LYS A 773 -45.19 -15.15 -1.50
CA LYS A 773 -45.41 -16.38 -0.73
C LYS A 773 -46.72 -16.99 -1.22
N LYS A 774 -46.66 -18.25 -1.64
CA LYS A 774 -47.85 -18.99 -2.06
C LYS A 774 -48.70 -19.36 -0.86
#